data_AF-A0A832FH91-F1
#
_entry.id   AF-A0A832FH91-F1
#
_cell.length_a   1.000
_cell.length_b   1.000
_cell.length_c   1.000
_cell.angle_alpha   90.00
_cell.angle_beta   90.00
_cell.angle_gamma   90.00
#
_symmetry.space_group_name_H-M   'P 1'
#
loop_
_entity.id
_entity.type
_entity.pdbx_description
1 polymer ?
#
loop_
_entity_poly.entity_id
_entity_poly.type
_entity_poly.pdbx_seq_one_letter_code
_entity_poly.pdbx_strand_id
1 'polypeptide(L)'
;MNLKNVWEVCEFSDEIKYGKLDRKKFAVELYEVLSGDADEIYLDPVKFLENTYLTSDMRVLLAGALRRLARNEGNAVYVLDTEFGGGKTHSLLLLYHVFGNKDKGTEYIRNYELDKEYGILEVPDVKVVAIDCRKMEKNTLWGEIAQALGKYDLMKEYDLEGKPPKNINEIRNLFESPTLILIDELPVYLVNAESVKIGDTNLMKLTLNFIVVLSSAVSTSYRTMLVLTLTGRQSLYEKVVSEVKKSIKEAKLQERVETVHDHFTSALSRQAQYLVPVRDEEIYLVLRKRLVKSYDRSEAQRIIDAFYDYYLEKALISEADYKRKMERAYPFHPFLIDVLHERVSTIDKFNKTRGALWLLSTVLHRICMGKKDCKLVTTGDIPLEDATIRDALTSQLDKSEYINAINTDVVEKAKKIDESRNVKIAERIARTIYIYSLIAAAKISGIRPAQIKLAICHVGEDPDLVDGILQEMEREFWYLRKEGNEYYFWIEPGINKVIQDYKREVTEEEIKNTVLNTLKSLFKDSGHFKVVWDPYELDDDSDNLRIFVSLNPLTKDNIEKIMEQLPGSEKPRVYKNTLVVVFPDEWQLEEVKREAREVCAIKKAEGDSRIKPDKTKIKELRDRLNEAEGNLTAACQSAFVKIAYPKVGSGDIDPEEIILYDKKDDKKSRESKNLTERVISFLTSKGKFRDSLSVESIIDADYTKNQLNKDGYVAVREIYDLFRKDRRLPFIASGKAIIDAAREGVANSKFGYTKTLERIDGRYKAVIGKKVSVDWDGYIVRKDLVYTELEAVKDKTTELIEWYPREGVGASTDDSQDSWTILVEPEHRYSVSITSFEMLKDLLNKILIVKTIGEVKPHLSVSIESGGDIFSIESNLNDVNKLKQLIERIKEAYSQGKVKGELSIVARKDISEDLQQYGIDFKRG
;
A
#
# COMPACT_ATOMS: atom_id res chain seq x y z
N MET A 1 28.06 -12.64 -15.79
CA MET A 1 28.19 -14.06 -16.18
C MET A 1 27.09 -14.35 -17.19
N ASN A 2 27.38 -14.92 -18.37
CA ASN A 2 26.33 -15.21 -19.35
C ASN A 2 25.68 -16.57 -19.02
N LEU A 3 24.55 -16.55 -18.30
CA LEU A 3 23.81 -17.74 -17.89
C LEU A 3 22.85 -18.18 -19.01
N LYS A 4 22.81 -19.49 -19.28
CA LYS A 4 21.93 -20.08 -20.30
C LYS A 4 20.50 -20.21 -19.81
N ASN A 5 19.56 -20.17 -20.74
CA ASN A 5 18.14 -20.38 -20.47
C ASN A 5 17.81 -21.85 -20.23
N VAL A 6 16.68 -22.11 -19.56
CA VAL A 6 16.20 -23.47 -19.26
C VAL A 6 16.01 -24.32 -20.51
N TRP A 7 15.61 -23.72 -21.64
CA TRP A 7 15.43 -24.42 -22.92
C TRP A 7 16.76 -24.68 -23.67
N GLU A 8 17.87 -24.09 -23.22
CA GLU A 8 19.23 -24.38 -23.72
C GLU A 8 19.92 -25.46 -22.87
N VAL A 9 19.54 -25.59 -21.60
CA VAL A 9 20.15 -26.51 -20.64
C VAL A 9 19.38 -27.83 -20.52
N CYS A 10 18.06 -27.79 -20.63
CA CYS A 10 17.18 -28.94 -20.41
C CYS A 10 16.60 -29.46 -21.73
N GLU A 11 16.56 -30.79 -21.84
CA GLU A 11 15.74 -31.50 -22.79
C GLU A 11 14.41 -31.90 -22.14
N PHE A 12 13.31 -31.26 -22.56
CA PHE A 12 11.98 -31.54 -21.99
C PHE A 12 11.30 -32.76 -22.62
N SER A 13 10.23 -33.22 -21.96
CA SER A 13 9.39 -34.32 -22.44
C SER A 13 8.75 -34.04 -23.80
N ASP A 14 8.32 -35.08 -24.51
CA ASP A 14 7.75 -34.93 -25.86
C ASP A 14 6.41 -34.18 -25.85
N GLU A 15 5.63 -34.31 -24.79
CA GLU A 15 4.38 -33.56 -24.63
C GLU A 15 4.65 -32.05 -24.60
N ILE A 16 5.73 -31.63 -23.92
CA ILE A 16 6.16 -30.24 -23.85
C ILE A 16 6.74 -29.79 -25.19
N LYS A 17 7.58 -30.60 -25.83
CA LYS A 17 8.20 -30.24 -27.12
C LYS A 17 7.17 -30.08 -28.24
N TYR A 18 6.19 -30.98 -28.33
CA TYR A 18 5.19 -31.01 -29.40
C TYR A 18 3.84 -30.38 -29.02
N GLY A 19 3.68 -29.86 -27.80
CA GLY A 19 2.45 -29.22 -27.34
C GLY A 19 1.27 -30.19 -27.17
N LYS A 20 1.52 -31.48 -26.97
CA LYS A 20 0.49 -32.51 -26.76
C LYS A 20 0.01 -32.55 -25.31
N LEU A 21 -0.52 -31.44 -24.82
CA LEU A 21 -0.76 -31.16 -23.40
C LEU A 21 -2.20 -31.45 -22.94
N ASP A 22 -2.81 -32.53 -23.42
CA ASP A 22 -4.13 -32.96 -22.92
C ASP A 22 -4.00 -33.35 -21.44
N ARG A 23 -4.88 -32.81 -20.59
CA ARG A 23 -4.94 -33.13 -19.15
C ARG A 23 -5.06 -34.62 -18.90
N LYS A 24 -5.76 -35.36 -19.76
CA LYS A 24 -5.91 -36.81 -19.64
C LYS A 24 -4.57 -37.55 -19.66
N LYS A 25 -3.55 -37.05 -20.37
CA LYS A 25 -2.21 -37.66 -20.42
C LYS A 25 -1.46 -37.62 -19.07
N PHE A 26 -1.84 -36.72 -18.17
CA PHE A 26 -1.24 -36.58 -16.84
C PHE A 26 -1.99 -37.36 -15.76
N ALA A 27 -3.14 -37.95 -16.11
CA ALA A 27 -3.85 -38.91 -15.29
C ALA A 27 -3.64 -40.32 -15.87
N VAL A 28 -3.51 -41.30 -14.99
CA VAL A 28 -3.57 -42.70 -15.38
C VAL A 28 -4.54 -43.39 -14.46
N GLU A 29 -5.39 -44.22 -15.04
CA GLU A 29 -6.32 -45.09 -14.36
C GLU A 29 -5.87 -46.54 -14.60
N LEU A 30 -5.89 -47.38 -13.57
CA LEU A 30 -5.37 -48.74 -13.68
C LEU A 30 -6.10 -49.50 -14.79
N TYR A 31 -7.43 -49.37 -14.89
CA TYR A 31 -8.19 -50.05 -15.94
C TYR A 31 -7.77 -49.64 -17.37
N GLU A 32 -7.35 -48.39 -17.62
CA GLU A 32 -6.94 -47.96 -18.97
C GLU A 32 -5.65 -48.66 -19.39
N VAL A 33 -4.77 -48.93 -18.42
CA VAL A 33 -3.56 -49.73 -18.65
C VAL A 33 -3.94 -51.19 -18.90
N LEU A 34 -4.87 -51.74 -18.10
CA LEU A 34 -5.32 -53.13 -18.25
C LEU A 34 -6.06 -53.38 -19.57
N SER A 35 -6.79 -52.39 -20.10
CA SER A 35 -7.49 -52.50 -21.40
C SER A 35 -6.62 -52.14 -22.60
N GLY A 36 -5.43 -51.58 -22.39
CA GLY A 36 -4.55 -51.12 -23.47
C GLY A 36 -4.91 -49.75 -24.07
N ASP A 37 -5.79 -48.99 -23.40
CA ASP A 37 -6.27 -47.69 -23.86
C ASP A 37 -5.47 -46.50 -23.31
N ALA A 38 -4.61 -46.73 -22.31
CA ALA A 38 -3.78 -45.69 -21.71
C ALA A 38 -2.74 -45.11 -22.68
N ASP A 39 -2.19 -43.93 -22.36
CA ASP A 39 -1.08 -43.37 -23.13
C ASP A 39 0.13 -44.33 -23.12
N GLU A 40 0.88 -44.35 -24.24
CA GLU A 40 2.03 -45.23 -24.44
C GLU A 40 3.06 -45.14 -23.29
N ILE A 41 3.16 -43.97 -22.65
CA ILE A 41 4.05 -43.74 -21.52
C ILE A 41 3.69 -44.52 -20.25
N TYR A 42 2.45 -45.02 -20.15
CA TYR A 42 1.98 -45.88 -19.06
C TYR A 42 1.85 -47.35 -19.48
N LEU A 43 1.67 -47.63 -20.77
CA LEU A 43 1.56 -48.98 -21.31
C LEU A 43 2.93 -49.66 -21.47
N ASP A 44 3.91 -48.93 -22.00
CA ASP A 44 5.23 -49.49 -22.25
C ASP A 44 6.07 -49.53 -20.96
N PRO A 45 6.56 -50.71 -20.54
CA PRO A 45 7.27 -50.86 -19.27
C PRO A 45 8.58 -50.08 -19.25
N VAL A 46 9.27 -49.94 -20.39
CA VAL A 46 10.54 -49.21 -20.46
C VAL A 46 10.28 -47.72 -20.26
N LYS A 47 9.36 -47.15 -21.05
CA LYS A 47 8.97 -45.73 -20.95
C LYS A 47 8.44 -45.40 -19.57
N PHE A 48 7.58 -46.23 -19.00
CA PHE A 48 7.03 -46.00 -17.66
C PHE A 48 8.16 -45.94 -16.63
N LEU A 49 8.98 -46.99 -16.55
CA LEU A 49 10.05 -47.11 -15.56
C LEU A 49 11.11 -46.02 -15.72
N GLU A 50 11.49 -45.65 -16.95
CA GLU A 50 12.42 -44.55 -17.21
C GLU A 50 11.89 -43.19 -16.73
N ASN A 51 10.58 -42.99 -16.74
CA ASN A 51 9.91 -41.75 -16.33
C ASN A 51 9.44 -41.75 -14.87
N THR A 52 9.56 -42.87 -14.16
CA THR A 52 9.22 -42.99 -12.74
C THR A 52 10.41 -42.60 -11.86
N TYR A 53 10.20 -41.64 -10.97
CA TYR A 53 11.11 -41.38 -9.87
C TYR A 53 10.77 -42.31 -8.70
N LEU A 54 11.73 -43.14 -8.29
CA LEU A 54 11.53 -44.03 -7.14
C LEU A 54 11.64 -43.24 -5.84
N THR A 55 10.50 -42.81 -5.31
CA THR A 55 10.41 -42.16 -3.98
C THR A 55 10.83 -43.11 -2.87
N SER A 56 11.12 -42.56 -1.70
CA SER A 56 11.49 -43.32 -0.51
C SER A 56 10.46 -44.40 -0.14
N ASP A 57 9.17 -44.06 -0.12
CA ASP A 57 8.10 -45.04 0.19
C ASP A 57 7.82 -46.00 -0.98
N MET A 58 7.99 -45.59 -2.26
CA MET A 58 7.94 -46.53 -3.39
C MET A 58 9.12 -47.51 -3.36
N ARG A 59 10.31 -47.07 -2.92
CA ARG A 59 11.48 -47.94 -2.70
C ARG A 59 11.18 -48.98 -1.63
N VAL A 60 10.57 -48.57 -0.50
CA VAL A 60 10.15 -49.48 0.57
C VAL A 60 9.12 -50.50 0.06
N LEU A 61 8.11 -50.05 -0.70
CA LEU A 61 7.10 -50.92 -1.29
C LEU A 61 7.74 -51.95 -2.25
N LEU A 62 8.60 -51.49 -3.17
CA LEU A 62 9.27 -52.33 -4.15
C LEU A 62 10.22 -53.32 -3.49
N ALA A 63 11.02 -52.89 -2.52
CA ALA A 63 11.90 -53.76 -1.74
C ALA A 63 11.09 -54.82 -0.96
N GLY A 64 9.98 -54.41 -0.34
CA GLY A 64 9.05 -55.32 0.33
C GLY A 64 8.50 -56.38 -0.62
N ALA A 65 8.06 -55.95 -1.81
CA ALA A 65 7.58 -56.85 -2.86
C ALA A 65 8.65 -57.84 -3.32
N LEU A 66 9.88 -57.37 -3.57
CA LEU A 66 11.00 -58.23 -3.97
C LEU A 66 11.28 -59.28 -2.90
N ARG A 67 11.39 -58.89 -1.64
CA ARG A 67 11.65 -59.81 -0.51
C ARG A 67 10.52 -60.83 -0.34
N ARG A 68 9.26 -60.39 -0.43
CA ARG A 68 8.09 -61.26 -0.28
C ARG A 68 8.00 -62.26 -1.43
N LEU A 69 8.10 -61.79 -2.66
CA LEU A 69 7.90 -62.61 -3.86
C LEU A 69 9.12 -63.49 -4.18
N ALA A 70 10.34 -63.08 -3.83
CA ALA A 70 11.54 -63.88 -4.08
C ALA A 70 11.89 -64.84 -2.92
N ARG A 71 11.62 -64.45 -1.66
CA ARG A 71 12.10 -65.20 -0.48
C ARG A 71 11.03 -65.53 0.55
N ASN A 72 9.79 -65.10 0.34
CA ASN A 72 8.71 -65.22 1.32
C ASN A 72 8.99 -64.47 2.65
N GLU A 73 9.79 -63.40 2.58
CA GLU A 73 10.14 -62.55 3.72
C GLU A 73 9.34 -61.24 3.72
N GLY A 74 9.24 -60.59 4.88
CA GLY A 74 8.60 -59.27 5.01
C GLY A 74 7.07 -59.34 5.03
N ASN A 75 6.43 -58.19 4.86
CA ASN A 75 4.98 -58.07 4.95
C ASN A 75 4.29 -58.65 3.71
N ALA A 76 3.15 -59.29 3.93
CA ALA A 76 2.37 -59.90 2.85
C ALA A 76 1.28 -58.97 2.31
N VAL A 77 0.84 -58.00 3.12
CA VAL A 77 -0.25 -57.07 2.78
C VAL A 77 0.21 -55.64 2.98
N TYR A 78 0.03 -54.83 1.94
CA TYR A 78 0.32 -53.40 1.93
C TYR A 78 -0.94 -52.61 1.61
N VAL A 79 -1.12 -51.50 2.31
CA VAL A 79 -2.17 -50.52 2.02
C VAL A 79 -1.49 -49.21 1.65
N LEU A 80 -1.75 -48.75 0.42
CA LEU A 80 -1.32 -47.46 -0.07
C LEU A 80 -2.37 -46.43 0.32
N ASP A 81 -2.04 -45.66 1.35
CA ASP A 81 -2.90 -44.59 1.82
C ASP A 81 -2.39 -43.26 1.27
N THR A 82 -3.32 -42.43 0.78
CA THR A 82 -3.01 -41.03 0.57
C THR A 82 -4.19 -40.19 1.01
N GLU A 83 -4.02 -39.49 2.13
CA GLU A 83 -4.77 -38.25 2.41
C GLU A 83 -4.44 -37.18 1.34
N PHE A 84 -3.26 -37.27 0.72
CA PHE A 84 -2.76 -36.31 -0.26
C PHE A 84 -2.50 -36.98 -1.61
N GLY A 85 -3.53 -37.02 -2.46
CA GLY A 85 -3.52 -37.67 -3.77
C GLY A 85 -2.30 -37.32 -4.64
N GLY A 86 -1.52 -38.33 -5.03
CA GLY A 86 -0.39 -38.12 -5.94
C GLY A 86 0.37 -39.35 -6.44
N GLY A 87 0.07 -40.59 -6.01
CA GLY A 87 0.92 -41.73 -6.43
C GLY A 87 0.41 -43.15 -6.23
N LYS A 88 -0.85 -43.39 -5.84
CA LYS A 88 -1.37 -44.75 -5.56
C LYS A 88 -1.39 -45.66 -6.78
N THR A 89 -2.17 -45.31 -7.79
CA THR A 89 -2.19 -46.02 -9.08
C THR A 89 -0.80 -46.08 -9.72
N HIS A 90 0.00 -45.02 -9.61
CA HIS A 90 1.37 -45.01 -10.13
C HIS A 90 2.29 -46.02 -9.39
N SER A 91 2.13 -46.19 -8.08
CA SER A 91 2.88 -47.19 -7.30
C SER A 91 2.42 -48.62 -7.61
N LEU A 92 1.12 -48.83 -7.85
CA LEU A 92 0.64 -50.11 -8.35
C LEU A 92 1.23 -50.42 -9.73
N LEU A 93 1.24 -49.44 -10.64
CA LEU A 93 1.82 -49.60 -11.98
C LEU A 93 3.33 -49.87 -11.95
N LEU A 94 4.07 -49.29 -10.99
CA LEU A 94 5.46 -49.65 -10.75
C LEU A 94 5.60 -51.16 -10.49
N LEU A 95 4.81 -51.71 -9.57
CA LEU A 95 4.87 -53.15 -9.28
C LEU A 95 4.36 -53.97 -10.46
N TYR A 96 3.30 -53.53 -11.13
CA TYR A 96 2.75 -54.18 -12.32
C TYR A 96 3.81 -54.33 -13.41
N HIS A 97 4.54 -53.28 -13.73
CA HIS A 97 5.57 -53.29 -14.77
C HIS A 97 6.83 -54.05 -14.35
N VAL A 98 7.30 -53.87 -13.11
CA VAL A 98 8.50 -54.57 -12.60
C VAL A 98 8.28 -56.08 -12.56
N PHE A 99 7.16 -56.55 -12.00
CA PHE A 99 6.90 -57.99 -11.84
C PHE A 99 6.22 -58.61 -13.07
N GLY A 100 5.55 -57.82 -13.91
CA GLY A 100 4.97 -58.28 -15.17
C GLY A 100 6.01 -58.45 -16.28
N ASN A 101 7.18 -57.81 -16.17
CA ASN A 101 8.25 -57.89 -17.15
C ASN A 101 9.60 -58.18 -16.46
N LYS A 102 9.90 -59.47 -16.22
CA LYS A 102 11.09 -59.92 -15.47
C LYS A 102 12.39 -59.21 -15.87
N ASP A 103 12.69 -59.14 -17.17
CA ASP A 103 13.95 -58.57 -17.66
C ASP A 103 14.04 -57.07 -17.37
N LYS A 104 12.97 -56.32 -17.68
CA LYS A 104 12.90 -54.86 -17.47
C LYS A 104 12.82 -54.49 -16.00
N GLY A 105 12.09 -55.27 -15.21
CA GLY A 105 12.09 -55.14 -13.76
C GLY A 105 13.47 -55.39 -13.15
N THR A 106 14.19 -56.40 -13.64
CA THR A 106 15.56 -56.71 -13.18
C THR A 106 16.54 -55.59 -13.50
N GLU A 107 16.44 -55.01 -14.70
CA GLU A 107 17.21 -53.82 -15.09
C GLU A 107 16.90 -52.62 -14.16
N TYR A 108 15.62 -52.39 -13.89
CA TYR A 108 15.18 -51.29 -13.03
C TYR A 108 15.67 -51.41 -11.59
N ILE A 109 15.57 -52.58 -10.96
CA ILE A 109 16.04 -52.76 -9.57
C ILE A 109 17.56 -52.59 -9.45
N ARG A 110 18.32 -52.94 -10.50
CA ARG A 110 19.77 -52.73 -10.57
C ARG A 110 20.14 -51.26 -10.68
N ASN A 111 19.39 -50.49 -11.46
CA ASN A 111 19.59 -49.04 -11.59
C ASN A 111 19.43 -48.29 -10.26
N TYR A 112 18.69 -48.87 -9.30
CA TYR A 112 18.51 -48.35 -7.95
C TYR A 112 19.29 -49.12 -6.87
N GLU A 113 20.19 -50.04 -7.28
CA GLU A 113 21.03 -50.90 -6.43
C GLU A 113 20.28 -51.80 -5.44
N LEU A 114 18.99 -52.03 -5.68
CA LEU A 114 18.14 -52.87 -4.83
C LEU A 114 18.52 -54.36 -4.93
N ASP A 115 19.07 -54.78 -6.07
CA ASP A 115 19.58 -56.13 -6.27
C ASP A 115 20.72 -56.46 -5.29
N LYS A 116 21.67 -55.54 -5.12
CA LYS A 116 22.80 -55.67 -4.19
C LYS A 116 22.37 -55.51 -2.74
N GLU A 117 21.56 -54.49 -2.47
CA GLU A 117 21.08 -54.18 -1.11
C GLU A 117 20.34 -55.35 -0.47
N TYR A 118 19.49 -56.04 -1.25
CA TYR A 118 18.68 -57.16 -0.75
C TYR A 118 19.20 -58.55 -1.17
N GLY A 119 20.23 -58.61 -2.00
CA GLY A 119 20.80 -59.85 -2.55
C GLY A 119 19.86 -60.59 -3.52
N ILE A 120 18.97 -59.87 -4.19
CA ILE A 120 17.97 -60.41 -5.13
C ILE A 120 18.43 -60.07 -6.54
N LEU A 121 19.16 -60.99 -7.18
CA LEU A 121 19.88 -60.74 -8.45
C LEU A 121 18.95 -60.54 -9.66
N GLU A 122 17.73 -61.06 -9.58
CA GLU A 122 16.70 -60.95 -10.60
C GLU A 122 15.32 -60.89 -9.97
N VAL A 123 14.40 -60.22 -10.66
CA VAL A 123 12.97 -60.26 -10.31
C VAL A 123 12.45 -61.69 -10.48
N PRO A 124 11.74 -62.27 -9.51
CA PRO A 124 11.20 -63.62 -9.61
C PRO A 124 10.09 -63.70 -10.68
N ASP A 125 9.87 -64.89 -11.24
CA ASP A 125 8.68 -65.17 -12.04
C ASP A 125 7.44 -65.16 -11.13
N VAL A 126 6.51 -64.24 -11.40
CA VAL A 126 5.38 -63.92 -10.55
C VAL A 126 4.14 -63.77 -11.40
N LYS A 127 3.04 -64.40 -10.97
CA LYS A 127 1.73 -64.12 -11.53
C LYS A 127 1.22 -62.77 -11.01
N VAL A 128 1.18 -61.77 -11.87
CA VAL A 128 0.65 -60.44 -11.52
C VAL A 128 -0.84 -60.39 -11.85
N VAL A 129 -1.64 -60.06 -10.85
CA VAL A 129 -3.08 -59.82 -10.95
C VAL A 129 -3.35 -58.38 -10.55
N ALA A 130 -3.98 -57.61 -11.41
CA ALA A 130 -4.34 -56.23 -11.17
C ALA A 130 -5.84 -56.05 -11.43
N ILE A 131 -6.53 -55.42 -10.47
CA ILE A 131 -7.99 -55.23 -10.49
C ILE A 131 -8.27 -53.77 -10.16
N ASP A 132 -9.04 -53.10 -11.03
CA ASP A 132 -9.61 -51.79 -10.75
C ASP A 132 -11.08 -51.97 -10.36
N CYS A 133 -11.40 -51.75 -9.08
CA CYS A 133 -12.72 -52.07 -8.55
C CYS A 133 -13.86 -51.20 -9.09
N ARG A 134 -13.58 -50.22 -9.96
CA ARG A 134 -14.61 -49.47 -10.70
C ARG A 134 -15.15 -50.22 -11.91
N LYS A 135 -14.41 -51.20 -12.43
CA LYS A 135 -14.79 -52.04 -13.56
C LYS A 135 -14.67 -53.51 -13.18
N MET A 136 -15.76 -54.02 -12.60
CA MET A 136 -15.90 -55.42 -12.22
C MET A 136 -16.69 -56.17 -13.29
N GLU A 137 -16.20 -57.34 -13.72
CA GLU A 137 -16.94 -58.24 -14.63
C GLU A 137 -17.75 -59.27 -13.85
N LYS A 138 -17.34 -59.57 -12.61
CA LYS A 138 -18.01 -60.51 -11.70
C LYS A 138 -18.86 -59.79 -10.67
N ASN A 139 -19.72 -60.55 -10.00
CA ASN A 139 -20.65 -59.99 -9.02
C ASN A 139 -19.92 -59.53 -7.74
N THR A 140 -18.76 -60.12 -7.46
CA THR A 140 -18.06 -59.97 -6.18
C THR A 140 -16.54 -59.83 -6.37
N LEU A 141 -15.86 -59.25 -5.38
CA LEU A 141 -14.40 -59.11 -5.39
C LEU A 141 -13.67 -60.47 -5.46
N TRP A 142 -14.18 -61.50 -4.77
CA TRP A 142 -13.56 -62.82 -4.80
C TRP A 142 -13.78 -63.54 -6.13
N GLY A 143 -14.93 -63.35 -6.77
CA GLY A 143 -15.18 -63.81 -8.13
C GLY A 143 -14.20 -63.18 -9.12
N GLU A 144 -13.97 -61.87 -9.01
CA GLU A 144 -13.03 -61.13 -9.87
C GLU A 144 -11.58 -61.59 -9.69
N ILE A 145 -11.12 -61.73 -8.44
CA ILE A 145 -9.78 -62.25 -8.14
C ILE A 145 -9.62 -63.66 -8.72
N ALA A 146 -10.61 -64.53 -8.56
CA ALA A 146 -10.55 -65.88 -9.11
C ALA A 146 -10.56 -65.88 -10.64
N GLN A 147 -11.34 -65.00 -11.29
CA GLN A 147 -11.35 -64.82 -12.74
C GLN A 147 -9.99 -64.36 -13.25
N ALA A 148 -9.40 -63.34 -12.65
CA ALA A 148 -8.09 -62.83 -13.05
C ALA A 148 -6.96 -63.85 -12.83
N LEU A 149 -7.15 -64.78 -11.88
CA LEU A 149 -6.26 -65.93 -11.68
C LEU A 149 -6.57 -67.11 -12.61
N GLY A 150 -7.61 -67.05 -13.46
CA GLY A 150 -8.03 -68.17 -14.31
C GLY A 150 -8.61 -69.36 -13.54
N LYS A 151 -9.10 -69.11 -12.31
CA LYS A 151 -9.61 -70.10 -11.35
C LYS A 151 -11.06 -69.81 -10.93
N TYR A 152 -11.83 -69.17 -11.80
CA TYR A 152 -13.20 -68.76 -11.49
C TYR A 152 -14.09 -69.92 -11.04
N ASP A 153 -13.91 -71.13 -11.59
CA ASP A 153 -14.69 -72.30 -11.22
C ASP A 153 -14.63 -72.64 -9.72
N LEU A 154 -13.50 -72.36 -9.04
CA LEU A 154 -13.35 -72.57 -7.59
C LEU A 154 -14.19 -71.58 -6.76
N MET A 155 -14.53 -70.42 -7.33
CA MET A 155 -15.26 -69.35 -6.64
C MET A 155 -16.64 -69.06 -7.25
N LYS A 156 -17.05 -69.82 -8.27
CA LYS A 156 -18.27 -69.56 -9.05
C LYS A 156 -19.54 -69.58 -8.20
N GLU A 157 -19.69 -70.58 -7.33
CA GLU A 157 -20.85 -70.67 -6.43
C GLU A 157 -20.87 -69.49 -5.44
N TYR A 158 -19.72 -69.18 -4.83
CA TYR A 158 -19.57 -68.03 -3.92
C TYR A 158 -19.87 -66.69 -4.60
N ASP A 159 -19.44 -66.50 -5.86
CA ASP A 159 -19.71 -65.28 -6.64
C ASP A 159 -21.18 -65.12 -7.00
N LEU A 160 -21.84 -66.22 -7.41
CA LEU A 160 -23.27 -66.22 -7.73
C LEU A 160 -24.15 -66.01 -6.50
N GLU A 161 -23.76 -66.58 -5.35
CA GLU A 161 -24.49 -66.41 -4.08
C GLU A 161 -24.21 -65.06 -3.39
N GLY A 162 -23.13 -64.38 -3.77
CA GLY A 162 -22.67 -63.16 -3.10
C GLY A 162 -22.19 -63.37 -1.66
N LYS A 163 -21.86 -64.61 -1.28
CA LYS A 163 -21.31 -64.96 0.04
C LYS A 163 -19.87 -65.42 -0.11
N PRO A 164 -18.90 -64.84 0.63
CA PRO A 164 -17.51 -65.21 0.49
C PRO A 164 -17.19 -66.55 1.17
N PRO A 165 -16.15 -67.27 0.70
CA PRO A 165 -15.64 -68.44 1.41
C PRO A 165 -15.14 -68.05 2.80
N LYS A 166 -15.51 -68.83 3.81
CA LYS A 166 -15.06 -68.62 5.21
C LYS A 166 -13.76 -69.36 5.51
N ASN A 167 -13.47 -70.41 4.75
CA ASN A 167 -12.30 -71.24 4.94
C ASN A 167 -11.10 -70.61 4.24
N ILE A 168 -10.06 -70.28 5.02
CA ILE A 168 -8.82 -69.69 4.51
C ILE A 168 -8.17 -70.56 3.44
N ASN A 169 -8.27 -71.89 3.53
CA ASN A 169 -7.63 -72.80 2.57
C ASN A 169 -8.28 -72.76 1.19
N GLU A 170 -9.60 -72.50 1.10
CA GLU A 170 -10.28 -72.33 -0.20
C GLU A 170 -9.73 -71.11 -0.95
N ILE A 171 -9.39 -70.04 -0.23
CA ILE A 171 -8.75 -68.85 -0.80
C ILE A 171 -7.28 -69.13 -1.12
N ARG A 172 -6.54 -69.84 -0.25
CA ARG A 172 -5.12 -70.18 -0.48
C ARG A 172 -4.92 -71.03 -1.74
N ASN A 173 -5.87 -71.90 -2.06
CA ASN A 173 -5.82 -72.72 -3.29
C ASN A 173 -5.83 -71.89 -4.58
N LEU A 174 -6.17 -70.59 -4.50
CA LEU A 174 -6.02 -69.69 -5.64
C LEU A 174 -4.53 -69.39 -5.95
N PHE A 175 -3.63 -69.48 -4.96
CA PHE A 175 -2.23 -69.02 -5.02
C PHE A 175 -1.22 -70.20 -5.03
N GLU A 176 -1.11 -70.91 -6.15
CA GLU A 176 -0.20 -72.07 -6.29
C GLU A 176 1.24 -71.70 -6.67
N SER A 177 1.43 -70.49 -7.20
CA SER A 177 2.72 -69.92 -7.60
C SER A 177 2.93 -68.57 -6.91
N PRO A 178 4.16 -68.01 -6.90
CA PRO A 178 4.36 -66.63 -6.47
C PRO A 178 3.37 -65.70 -7.18
N THR A 179 2.63 -64.93 -6.41
CA THR A 179 1.48 -64.16 -6.92
C THR A 179 1.47 -62.76 -6.30
N LEU A 180 1.38 -61.74 -7.14
CA LEU A 180 1.21 -60.36 -6.74
C LEU A 180 -0.22 -59.92 -7.09
N ILE A 181 -0.96 -59.46 -6.09
CA ILE A 181 -2.34 -59.02 -6.25
C ILE A 181 -2.39 -57.51 -5.99
N LEU A 182 -2.81 -56.74 -6.98
CA LEU A 182 -2.92 -55.29 -6.95
C LEU A 182 -4.41 -54.93 -7.07
N ILE A 183 -4.96 -54.24 -6.08
CA ILE A 183 -6.37 -53.83 -6.07
C ILE A 183 -6.45 -52.31 -5.91
N ASP A 184 -6.91 -51.64 -6.97
CA ASP A 184 -7.13 -50.20 -7.02
C ASP A 184 -8.60 -49.84 -6.77
N GLU A 185 -8.84 -48.64 -6.21
CA GLU A 185 -10.17 -48.04 -5.98
C GLU A 185 -11.18 -48.91 -5.22
N LEU A 186 -10.72 -49.84 -4.37
CA LEU A 186 -11.56 -50.71 -3.57
C LEU A 186 -12.62 -49.97 -2.71
N PRO A 187 -12.33 -48.81 -2.08
CA PRO A 187 -13.34 -48.07 -1.33
C PRO A 187 -14.52 -47.60 -2.19
N VAL A 188 -14.32 -47.30 -3.48
CA VAL A 188 -15.41 -46.92 -4.40
C VAL A 188 -16.39 -48.08 -4.57
N TYR A 189 -15.86 -49.29 -4.78
CA TYR A 189 -16.66 -50.51 -4.83
C TYR A 189 -17.40 -50.79 -3.53
N LEU A 190 -16.74 -50.63 -2.37
CA LEU A 190 -17.36 -50.87 -1.07
C LEU A 190 -18.55 -49.94 -0.82
N VAL A 191 -18.44 -48.65 -1.21
CA VAL A 191 -19.58 -47.74 -1.14
C VAL A 191 -20.72 -48.27 -1.99
N ASN A 192 -20.48 -48.64 -3.25
CA ASN A 192 -21.53 -49.17 -4.14
C ASN A 192 -22.16 -50.49 -3.60
N ALA A 193 -21.32 -51.39 -3.08
CA ALA A 193 -21.71 -52.70 -2.55
C ALA A 193 -22.61 -52.62 -1.30
N GLU A 194 -22.61 -51.50 -0.57
CA GLU A 194 -23.47 -51.34 0.60
C GLU A 194 -24.97 -51.37 0.25
N SER A 195 -25.31 -50.95 -0.97
CA SER A 195 -26.70 -50.95 -1.46
C SER A 195 -27.20 -52.33 -1.90
N VAL A 196 -26.31 -53.33 -2.00
CA VAL A 196 -26.65 -54.69 -2.40
C VAL A 196 -26.93 -55.54 -1.16
N LYS A 197 -28.20 -55.87 -0.91
CA LYS A 197 -28.62 -56.71 0.23
C LYS A 197 -28.41 -58.19 -0.04
N ILE A 198 -27.89 -58.91 0.96
CA ILE A 198 -27.67 -60.36 0.92
C ILE A 198 -28.14 -60.94 2.26
N GLY A 199 -29.33 -61.53 2.28
CA GLY A 199 -29.99 -61.95 3.52
C GLY A 199 -30.15 -60.79 4.50
N ASP A 200 -29.70 -60.97 5.74
CA ASP A 200 -29.74 -59.96 6.81
C ASP A 200 -28.55 -58.99 6.80
N THR A 201 -27.64 -59.09 5.82
CA THR A 201 -26.46 -58.24 5.67
C THR A 201 -26.42 -57.58 4.29
N ASN A 202 -25.31 -56.93 3.95
CA ASN A 202 -25.04 -56.38 2.63
C ASN A 202 -23.67 -56.83 2.10
N LEU A 203 -23.47 -56.66 0.79
CA LEU A 203 -22.26 -57.08 0.09
C LEU A 203 -21.01 -56.34 0.59
N MET A 204 -21.14 -55.07 1.02
CA MET A 204 -20.03 -54.30 1.60
C MET A 204 -19.47 -54.96 2.86
N LYS A 205 -20.32 -55.32 3.83
CA LYS A 205 -19.88 -56.02 5.06
C LYS A 205 -19.27 -57.39 4.75
N LEU A 206 -19.85 -58.12 3.80
CA LEU A 206 -19.32 -59.41 3.36
C LEU A 206 -17.96 -59.27 2.66
N THR A 207 -17.79 -58.24 1.84
CA THR A 207 -16.51 -57.93 1.16
C THR A 207 -15.44 -57.54 2.19
N LEU A 208 -15.77 -56.70 3.17
CA LEU A 208 -14.85 -56.36 4.26
C LEU A 208 -14.39 -57.60 5.03
N ASN A 209 -15.32 -58.50 5.35
CA ASN A 209 -14.98 -59.79 5.97
C ASN A 209 -14.07 -60.62 5.06
N PHE A 210 -14.38 -60.69 3.77
CA PHE A 210 -13.55 -61.39 2.80
C PHE A 210 -12.13 -60.81 2.73
N ILE A 211 -11.97 -59.48 2.76
CA ILE A 211 -10.66 -58.82 2.74
C ILE A 211 -9.79 -59.25 3.94
N VAL A 212 -10.38 -59.40 5.13
CA VAL A 212 -9.67 -59.90 6.32
C VAL A 212 -9.23 -61.36 6.14
N VAL A 213 -10.11 -62.21 5.61
CA VAL A 213 -9.76 -63.63 5.35
C VAL A 213 -8.74 -63.73 4.22
N LEU A 214 -8.87 -62.93 3.16
CA LEU A 214 -7.92 -62.83 2.04
C LEU A 214 -6.54 -62.38 2.54
N SER A 215 -6.47 -61.35 3.39
CA SER A 215 -5.22 -60.87 3.98
C SER A 215 -4.51 -61.98 4.77
N SER A 216 -5.29 -62.76 5.53
CA SER A 216 -4.79 -63.91 6.27
C SER A 216 -4.32 -65.03 5.33
N ALA A 217 -5.07 -65.33 4.27
CA ALA A 217 -4.71 -66.32 3.25
C ALA A 217 -3.40 -65.95 2.55
N VAL A 218 -3.27 -64.70 2.10
CA VAL A 218 -2.07 -64.16 1.45
C VAL A 218 -0.86 -64.22 2.38
N SER A 219 -1.04 -63.91 3.66
CA SER A 219 0.03 -63.97 4.67
C SER A 219 0.57 -65.39 4.87
N THR A 220 -0.29 -66.40 4.75
CA THR A 220 0.06 -67.82 4.94
C THR A 220 0.36 -68.56 3.63
N SER A 221 0.16 -67.93 2.48
CA SER A 221 0.51 -68.47 1.17
C SER A 221 1.99 -68.26 0.83
N TYR A 222 2.51 -69.18 0.02
CA TYR A 222 3.90 -69.13 -0.41
C TYR A 222 4.11 -67.99 -1.40
N ARG A 223 5.02 -67.05 -1.07
CA ARG A 223 5.47 -65.97 -1.96
C ARG A 223 4.30 -65.20 -2.60
N THR A 224 3.30 -64.88 -1.79
CA THR A 224 2.12 -64.11 -2.24
C THR A 224 2.10 -62.74 -1.57
N MET A 225 1.76 -61.71 -2.32
CA MET A 225 1.64 -60.34 -1.83
C MET A 225 0.33 -59.70 -2.30
N LEU A 226 -0.30 -58.93 -1.41
CA LEU A 226 -1.49 -58.14 -1.68
C LEU A 226 -1.18 -56.65 -1.46
N VAL A 227 -1.51 -55.82 -2.43
CA VAL A 227 -1.41 -54.36 -2.34
C VAL A 227 -2.78 -53.76 -2.62
N LEU A 228 -3.29 -53.00 -1.66
CA LEU A 228 -4.60 -52.34 -1.72
C LEU A 228 -4.42 -50.83 -1.72
N THR A 229 -5.28 -50.09 -2.41
CA THR A 229 -5.32 -48.62 -2.32
C THR A 229 -6.47 -48.15 -1.44
N LEU A 230 -6.20 -47.20 -0.54
CA LEU A 230 -7.21 -46.53 0.25
C LEU A 230 -7.40 -45.11 -0.25
N THR A 231 -8.58 -44.78 -0.77
CA THR A 231 -8.97 -43.42 -1.16
C THR A 231 -9.42 -42.63 0.07
N GLY A 232 -8.83 -41.45 0.27
CA GLY A 232 -9.21 -40.55 1.37
C GLY A 232 -10.69 -40.13 1.26
N ARG A 233 -11.32 -39.86 2.41
CA ARG A 233 -12.77 -39.67 2.53
C ARG A 233 -13.35 -38.66 1.52
N GLN A 234 -12.73 -37.50 1.38
CA GLN A 234 -13.22 -36.46 0.48
C GLN A 234 -13.11 -36.84 -1.01
N SER A 235 -11.97 -37.38 -1.43
CA SER A 235 -11.79 -37.88 -2.81
C SER A 235 -12.71 -39.06 -3.12
N LEU A 236 -12.99 -39.91 -2.14
CA LEU A 236 -13.94 -41.00 -2.27
C LEU A 236 -15.36 -40.46 -2.47
N TYR A 237 -15.77 -39.45 -1.70
CA TYR A 237 -17.06 -38.79 -1.87
C TYR A 237 -17.24 -38.22 -3.28
N GLU A 238 -16.28 -37.43 -3.77
CA GLU A 238 -16.34 -36.82 -5.11
C GLU A 238 -16.46 -37.87 -6.23
N LYS A 239 -15.65 -38.93 -6.16
CA LYS A 239 -15.68 -40.03 -7.13
C LYS A 239 -17.05 -40.70 -7.13
N VAL A 240 -17.59 -41.04 -5.97
CA VAL A 240 -18.90 -41.68 -5.87
C VAL A 240 -20.00 -40.73 -6.35
N VAL A 241 -19.94 -39.43 -6.07
CA VAL A 241 -20.88 -38.43 -6.61
C VAL A 241 -20.83 -38.39 -8.14
N SER A 242 -19.65 -38.48 -8.74
CA SER A 242 -19.51 -38.48 -10.19
C SER A 242 -20.11 -39.72 -10.87
N GLU A 243 -20.08 -40.88 -10.18
CA GLU A 243 -20.65 -42.14 -10.68
C GLU A 243 -22.15 -42.28 -10.38
N VAL A 244 -22.59 -41.80 -9.21
CA VAL A 244 -23.98 -41.93 -8.75
C VAL A 244 -24.81 -40.74 -9.25
N LYS A 245 -25.67 -40.97 -10.25
CA LYS A 245 -26.64 -39.98 -10.75
C LYS A 245 -27.57 -39.46 -9.64
N LYS A 246 -27.23 -38.37 -8.93
CA LYS A 246 -28.04 -37.48 -8.05
C LYS A 246 -29.19 -38.07 -7.19
N SER A 247 -29.30 -39.40 -7.03
CA SER A 247 -30.47 -40.08 -6.44
C SER A 247 -30.33 -40.33 -4.94
N ILE A 248 -29.14 -40.08 -4.38
CA ILE A 248 -28.83 -40.23 -2.97
C ILE A 248 -28.69 -38.84 -2.35
N LYS A 249 -29.35 -38.62 -1.20
CA LYS A 249 -29.16 -37.38 -0.43
C LYS A 249 -27.70 -37.26 0.03
N GLU A 250 -27.10 -36.08 -0.15
CA GLU A 250 -25.68 -35.81 0.14
C GLU A 250 -25.26 -36.27 1.55
N ALA A 251 -26.05 -35.94 2.58
CA ALA A 251 -25.77 -36.34 3.96
C ALA A 251 -25.69 -37.86 4.15
N LYS A 252 -26.57 -38.62 3.48
CA LYS A 252 -26.57 -40.09 3.55
C LYS A 252 -25.38 -40.68 2.80
N LEU A 253 -24.93 -40.06 1.71
CA LEU A 253 -23.73 -40.49 1.00
C LEU A 253 -22.48 -40.25 1.85
N GLN A 254 -22.42 -39.10 2.53
CA GLN A 254 -21.30 -38.76 3.39
C GLN A 254 -21.17 -39.74 4.57
N GLU A 255 -22.29 -40.07 5.24
CA GLU A 255 -22.34 -41.10 6.30
C GLU A 255 -21.82 -42.46 5.80
N ARG A 256 -22.19 -42.86 4.57
CA ARG A 256 -21.73 -44.11 3.95
C ARG A 256 -20.23 -44.09 3.67
N VAL A 257 -19.72 -42.98 3.15
CA VAL A 257 -18.29 -42.80 2.87
C VAL A 257 -17.47 -42.88 4.16
N GLU A 258 -17.92 -42.22 5.23
CA GLU A 258 -17.30 -42.30 6.56
C GLU A 258 -17.31 -43.74 7.09
N THR A 259 -18.48 -44.39 7.05
CA THR A 259 -18.67 -45.77 7.50
C THR A 259 -17.74 -46.75 6.77
N VAL A 260 -17.67 -46.67 5.44
CA VAL A 260 -16.77 -47.52 4.63
C VAL A 260 -15.31 -47.28 4.98
N HIS A 261 -14.90 -46.02 5.08
CA HIS A 261 -13.51 -45.68 5.36
C HIS A 261 -13.07 -46.17 6.76
N ASP A 262 -13.92 -45.98 7.77
CA ASP A 262 -13.63 -46.39 9.15
C ASP A 262 -13.63 -47.92 9.29
N HIS A 263 -14.59 -48.61 8.66
CA HIS A 263 -14.60 -50.08 8.66
C HIS A 263 -13.43 -50.68 7.90
N PHE A 264 -13.05 -50.12 6.76
CA PHE A 264 -11.91 -50.59 5.99
C PHE A 264 -10.60 -50.41 6.78
N THR A 265 -10.40 -49.23 7.35
CA THR A 265 -9.19 -48.91 8.13
C THR A 265 -9.11 -49.78 9.38
N SER A 266 -10.21 -49.93 10.12
CA SER A 266 -10.23 -50.79 11.31
C SER A 266 -9.99 -52.27 10.98
N ALA A 267 -10.55 -52.79 9.89
CA ALA A 267 -10.38 -54.19 9.48
C ALA A 267 -8.93 -54.55 9.11
N LEU A 268 -8.19 -53.64 8.48
CA LEU A 268 -6.85 -53.88 7.95
C LEU A 268 -5.69 -53.38 8.84
N SER A 269 -5.99 -52.48 9.78
CA SER A 269 -4.99 -51.84 10.68
C SER A 269 -3.99 -52.80 11.35
N ARG A 270 -4.38 -54.04 11.63
CA ARG A 270 -3.54 -55.03 12.33
C ARG A 270 -2.75 -55.97 11.42
N GLN A 271 -3.11 -56.06 10.14
CA GLN A 271 -2.60 -57.08 9.21
C GLN A 271 -1.82 -56.49 8.02
N ALA A 272 -1.85 -55.16 7.83
CA ALA A 272 -1.24 -54.50 6.69
C ALA A 272 -0.20 -53.45 7.09
N GLN A 273 0.82 -53.27 6.24
CA GLN A 273 1.73 -52.13 6.31
C GLN A 273 1.16 -50.96 5.52
N TYR A 274 1.01 -49.80 6.16
CA TYR A 274 0.58 -48.57 5.53
C TYR A 274 1.78 -47.80 4.96
N LEU A 275 1.66 -47.31 3.73
CA LEU A 275 2.67 -46.47 3.07
C LEU A 275 2.00 -45.26 2.41
N VAL A 276 2.69 -44.12 2.43
CA VAL A 276 2.31 -42.89 1.73
C VAL A 276 3.24 -42.72 0.53
N PRO A 277 2.79 -42.95 -0.71
CA PRO A 277 3.66 -43.01 -1.90
C PRO A 277 4.62 -41.84 -2.16
N VAL A 278 4.29 -40.61 -1.75
CA VAL A 278 5.11 -39.42 -2.00
C VAL A 278 5.09 -38.53 -0.76
N ARG A 279 6.28 -38.19 -0.23
CA ARG A 279 6.45 -37.21 0.86
C ARG A 279 6.79 -35.83 0.30
N ASP A 280 6.53 -34.79 1.11
CA ASP A 280 6.59 -33.37 0.71
C ASP A 280 7.92 -32.95 0.04
N GLU A 281 9.07 -33.49 0.47
CA GLU A 281 10.37 -33.13 -0.11
C GLU A 281 10.69 -33.82 -1.45
N GLU A 282 9.99 -34.89 -1.80
CA GLU A 282 10.29 -35.68 -3.01
C GLU A 282 9.53 -35.16 -4.24
N ILE A 283 8.58 -34.25 -4.04
CA ILE A 283 7.78 -33.69 -5.12
C ILE A 283 8.62 -32.97 -6.18
N TYR A 284 9.67 -32.26 -5.77
CA TYR A 284 10.59 -31.60 -6.70
C TYR A 284 11.20 -32.60 -7.69
N LEU A 285 11.62 -33.76 -7.17
CA LEU A 285 12.29 -34.81 -7.94
C LEU A 285 11.31 -35.54 -8.86
N VAL A 286 10.09 -35.79 -8.38
CA VAL A 286 9.00 -36.37 -9.18
C VAL A 286 8.65 -35.46 -10.36
N LEU A 287 8.41 -34.17 -10.11
CA LEU A 287 8.08 -33.20 -11.16
C LEU A 287 9.23 -33.07 -12.16
N ARG A 288 10.48 -32.92 -11.70
CA ARG A 288 11.64 -32.84 -12.58
C ARG A 288 11.79 -34.09 -13.45
N LYS A 289 11.75 -35.28 -12.83
CA LYS A 289 11.93 -36.55 -13.55
C LYS A 289 10.87 -36.75 -14.63
N ARG A 290 9.65 -36.26 -14.40
CA ARG A 290 8.55 -36.40 -15.35
C ARG A 290 8.60 -35.39 -16.50
N LEU A 291 9.08 -34.17 -16.24
CA LEU A 291 9.04 -33.07 -17.20
C LEU A 291 10.37 -32.90 -17.97
N VAL A 292 11.48 -33.37 -17.42
CA VAL A 292 12.84 -33.20 -17.97
C VAL A 292 13.45 -34.57 -18.27
N LYS A 293 13.70 -34.86 -19.56
CA LYS A 293 14.35 -36.09 -20.02
C LYS A 293 15.82 -36.11 -19.64
N SER A 294 16.52 -35.02 -19.93
CA SER A 294 17.95 -34.85 -19.65
C SER A 294 18.27 -33.36 -19.47
N TYR A 295 19.41 -33.05 -18.86
CA TYR A 295 19.89 -31.67 -18.75
C TYR A 295 21.41 -31.65 -18.55
N ASP A 296 22.06 -30.56 -18.97
CA ASP A 296 23.48 -30.34 -18.70
C ASP A 296 23.70 -30.01 -17.21
N ARG A 297 24.26 -30.96 -16.47
CA ARG A 297 24.50 -30.83 -15.02
C ARG A 297 25.48 -29.72 -14.69
N SER A 298 26.49 -29.49 -15.52
CA SER A 298 27.47 -28.42 -15.29
C SER A 298 26.80 -27.07 -15.42
N GLU A 299 26.02 -26.86 -16.48
CA GLU A 299 25.30 -25.61 -16.71
C GLU A 299 24.24 -25.36 -15.64
N ALA A 300 23.47 -26.39 -15.28
CA ALA A 300 22.48 -26.31 -14.20
C ALA A 300 23.15 -25.90 -12.89
N GLN A 301 24.30 -26.50 -12.53
CA GLN A 301 25.03 -26.14 -11.32
C GLN A 301 25.50 -24.68 -11.36
N ARG A 302 26.04 -24.21 -12.50
CA ARG A 302 26.45 -22.79 -12.66
C ARG A 302 25.28 -21.82 -12.46
N ILE A 303 24.09 -22.18 -12.93
CA ILE A 303 22.88 -21.37 -12.72
C ILE A 303 22.46 -21.40 -11.24
N ILE A 304 22.40 -22.58 -10.64
CA ILE A 304 22.02 -22.75 -9.22
C ILE A 304 22.98 -21.98 -8.32
N ASP A 305 24.29 -22.10 -8.54
CA ASP A 305 25.32 -21.39 -7.78
C ASP A 305 25.13 -19.87 -7.91
N ALA A 306 24.94 -19.36 -9.13
CA ALA A 306 24.74 -17.92 -9.35
C ALA A 306 23.49 -17.37 -8.66
N PHE A 307 22.37 -18.11 -8.69
CA PHE A 307 21.15 -17.70 -7.99
C PHE A 307 21.30 -17.82 -6.46
N TYR A 308 21.91 -18.90 -5.96
CA TYR A 308 22.14 -19.10 -4.54
C TYR A 308 23.05 -18.01 -3.95
N ASP A 309 24.16 -17.72 -4.61
CA ASP A 309 25.10 -16.66 -4.20
C ASP A 309 24.42 -15.29 -4.21
N TYR A 310 23.62 -15.00 -5.24
CA TYR A 310 22.82 -13.78 -5.31
C TYR A 310 21.79 -13.68 -4.16
N TYR A 311 21.08 -14.76 -3.85
CA TYR A 311 20.12 -14.79 -2.75
C TYR A 311 20.78 -14.61 -1.38
N LEU A 312 21.99 -15.16 -1.18
CA LEU A 312 22.78 -14.91 0.02
C LEU A 312 23.25 -13.45 0.09
N GLU A 313 23.83 -12.92 -0.99
CA GLU A 313 24.30 -11.53 -1.08
C GLU A 313 23.18 -10.53 -0.74
N LYS A 314 21.98 -10.79 -1.25
CA LYS A 314 20.78 -9.95 -1.03
C LYS A 314 19.99 -10.31 0.23
N ALA A 315 20.47 -11.23 1.06
CA ALA A 315 19.81 -11.70 2.29
C ALA A 315 18.36 -12.17 2.07
N LEU A 316 18.06 -12.76 0.90
CA LEU A 316 16.75 -13.32 0.57
C LEU A 316 16.56 -14.74 1.14
N ILE A 317 17.66 -15.40 1.50
CA ILE A 317 17.70 -16.70 2.18
C ILE A 317 18.70 -16.65 3.33
N SER A 318 18.46 -17.46 4.36
CA SER A 318 19.36 -17.65 5.51
C SER A 318 19.77 -19.11 5.71
N GLU A 319 19.16 -20.03 4.97
CA GLU A 319 19.33 -21.48 5.16
C GLU A 319 20.47 -22.05 4.30
N ALA A 320 21.37 -22.80 4.92
CA ALA A 320 22.42 -23.55 4.23
C ALA A 320 21.84 -24.65 3.30
N ASP A 321 20.68 -25.21 3.66
CA ASP A 321 20.03 -26.29 2.90
C ASP A 321 19.21 -25.80 1.68
N TYR A 322 19.03 -24.49 1.50
CA TYR A 322 18.26 -23.96 0.37
C TYR A 322 18.88 -24.34 -0.99
N LYS A 323 20.21 -24.40 -1.06
CA LYS A 323 20.93 -24.84 -2.26
C LYS A 323 20.52 -26.25 -2.68
N ARG A 324 20.38 -27.18 -1.72
CA ARG A 324 19.93 -28.55 -1.98
C ARG A 324 18.50 -28.59 -2.50
N LYS A 325 17.62 -27.72 -1.98
CA LYS A 325 16.25 -27.57 -2.53
C LYS A 325 16.30 -27.11 -4.00
N MET A 326 17.13 -26.12 -4.32
CA MET A 326 17.31 -25.64 -5.71
C MET A 326 17.86 -26.75 -6.62
N GLU A 327 18.83 -27.54 -6.18
CA GLU A 327 19.37 -28.68 -6.94
C GLU A 327 18.32 -29.76 -7.22
N ARG A 328 17.41 -29.99 -6.28
CA ARG A 328 16.28 -30.92 -6.47
C ARG A 328 15.21 -30.35 -7.41
N ALA A 329 14.92 -29.05 -7.30
CA ALA A 329 13.84 -28.37 -8.01
C ALA A 329 14.19 -27.93 -9.45
N TYR A 330 15.48 -27.74 -9.78
CA TYR A 330 15.89 -27.27 -11.10
C TYR A 330 15.25 -28.11 -12.23
N PRO A 331 14.61 -27.48 -13.25
CA PRO A 331 14.73 -26.07 -13.67
C PRO A 331 13.73 -25.10 -13.03
N PHE A 332 13.03 -25.50 -11.95
CA PHE A 332 12.06 -24.66 -11.25
C PHE A 332 12.67 -24.04 -9.99
N HIS A 333 12.23 -22.85 -9.65
CA HIS A 333 12.51 -22.23 -8.37
C HIS A 333 11.76 -22.98 -7.25
N PRO A 334 12.38 -23.31 -6.09
CA PRO A 334 11.71 -24.06 -5.01
C PRO A 334 10.37 -23.45 -4.59
N PHE A 335 10.33 -22.13 -4.39
CA PHE A 335 9.12 -21.39 -4.02
C PHE A 335 7.91 -21.65 -4.97
N LEU A 336 8.16 -21.83 -6.27
CA LEU A 336 7.08 -22.13 -7.22
C LEU A 336 6.44 -23.49 -6.91
N ILE A 337 7.27 -24.50 -6.68
CA ILE A 337 6.77 -25.85 -6.37
C ILE A 337 6.08 -25.86 -5.01
N ASP A 338 6.65 -25.17 -4.02
CA ASP A 338 6.09 -25.05 -2.67
C ASP A 338 4.70 -24.41 -2.72
N VAL A 339 4.51 -23.30 -3.44
CA VAL A 339 3.19 -22.66 -3.56
C VAL A 339 2.17 -23.56 -4.26
N LEU A 340 2.57 -24.25 -5.34
CA LEU A 340 1.67 -25.19 -6.02
C LEU A 340 1.28 -26.37 -5.11
N HIS A 341 2.21 -26.84 -4.27
CA HIS A 341 2.01 -28.00 -3.40
C HIS A 341 1.29 -27.67 -2.09
N GLU A 342 1.70 -26.62 -1.39
CA GLU A 342 1.20 -26.28 -0.06
C GLU A 342 -0.05 -25.41 -0.10
N ARG A 343 -0.28 -24.68 -1.21
CA ARG A 343 -1.43 -23.77 -1.36
C ARG A 343 -2.39 -24.21 -2.43
N VAL A 344 -1.95 -24.26 -3.69
CA VAL A 344 -2.87 -24.52 -4.81
C VAL A 344 -3.43 -25.94 -4.73
N SER A 345 -2.63 -26.92 -4.32
CA SER A 345 -3.08 -28.31 -4.12
C SER A 345 -4.02 -28.52 -2.92
N THR A 346 -4.23 -27.50 -2.08
CA THR A 346 -5.33 -27.53 -1.09
C THR A 346 -6.70 -27.40 -1.76
N ILE A 347 -6.74 -26.86 -2.99
CA ILE A 347 -7.96 -26.77 -3.79
C ILE A 347 -8.19 -28.12 -4.45
N ASP A 348 -9.27 -28.80 -4.07
CA ASP A 348 -9.56 -30.18 -4.49
C ASP A 348 -9.55 -30.35 -6.02
N LYS A 349 -10.16 -29.40 -6.74
CA LYS A 349 -10.22 -29.40 -8.21
C LYS A 349 -8.87 -29.22 -8.91
N PHE A 350 -7.82 -28.77 -8.23
CA PHE A 350 -6.49 -28.65 -8.82
C PHE A 350 -5.87 -30.03 -9.12
N ASN A 351 -6.37 -31.13 -8.54
CA ASN A 351 -5.80 -32.47 -8.73
C ASN A 351 -4.30 -32.56 -8.36
N LYS A 352 -3.92 -31.86 -7.28
CA LYS A 352 -2.60 -31.86 -6.62
C LYS A 352 -1.42 -32.00 -7.61
N THR A 353 -0.70 -33.12 -7.58
CA THR A 353 0.47 -33.38 -8.43
C THR A 353 0.15 -33.39 -9.93
N ARG A 354 -1.04 -33.89 -10.34
CA ARG A 354 -1.44 -33.95 -11.75
C ARG A 354 -1.70 -32.55 -12.32
N GLY A 355 -2.36 -31.69 -11.53
CA GLY A 355 -2.55 -30.29 -11.89
C GLY A 355 -1.24 -29.54 -12.02
N ALA A 356 -0.32 -29.73 -11.06
CA ALA A 356 1.01 -29.15 -11.10
C ALA A 356 1.80 -29.60 -12.35
N LEU A 357 1.82 -30.90 -12.65
CA LEU A 357 2.48 -31.43 -13.86
C LEU A 357 1.92 -30.81 -15.14
N TRP A 358 0.60 -30.78 -15.29
CA TRP A 358 -0.04 -30.19 -16.48
C TRP A 358 0.25 -28.69 -16.60
N LEU A 359 0.13 -27.94 -15.51
CA LEU A 359 0.38 -26.50 -15.48
C LEU A 359 1.83 -26.20 -15.85
N LEU A 360 2.80 -26.85 -15.18
CA LEU A 360 4.22 -26.64 -15.42
C LEU A 360 4.63 -27.10 -16.82
N SER A 361 4.05 -28.19 -17.35
CA SER A 361 4.26 -28.60 -18.75
C SER A 361 3.82 -27.52 -19.73
N THR A 362 2.67 -26.90 -19.46
CA THR A 362 2.13 -25.82 -20.30
C THR A 362 3.01 -24.57 -20.21
N VAL A 363 3.44 -24.17 -19.01
CA VAL A 363 4.35 -23.05 -18.81
C VAL A 363 5.69 -23.28 -19.53
N LEU A 364 6.30 -24.45 -19.35
CA LEU A 364 7.54 -24.82 -20.04
C LEU A 364 7.38 -24.80 -21.57
N HIS A 365 6.25 -25.31 -22.09
CA HIS A 365 5.97 -25.26 -23.52
C HIS A 365 5.92 -23.82 -24.04
N ARG A 366 5.26 -22.90 -23.31
CA ARG A 366 5.22 -21.48 -23.67
C ARG A 366 6.60 -20.81 -23.61
N ILE A 367 7.40 -21.12 -22.60
CA ILE A 367 8.78 -20.62 -22.47
C ILE A 367 9.64 -21.11 -23.64
N CYS A 368 9.58 -22.40 -23.97
CA CYS A 368 10.37 -23.01 -25.04
C CYS A 368 9.98 -22.48 -26.43
N MET A 369 8.68 -22.48 -26.75
CA MET A 369 8.18 -22.02 -28.05
C MET A 369 8.43 -20.52 -28.25
N GLY A 370 8.27 -19.73 -27.19
CA GLY A 370 8.54 -18.30 -27.22
C GLY A 370 10.02 -17.94 -27.13
N LYS A 371 10.91 -18.91 -26.88
CA LYS A 371 12.33 -18.69 -26.49
C LYS A 371 12.47 -17.57 -25.47
N LYS A 372 11.59 -17.56 -24.45
CA LYS A 372 11.59 -16.53 -23.42
C LYS A 372 12.90 -16.57 -22.64
N ASP A 373 13.36 -15.39 -22.20
CA ASP A 373 14.52 -15.27 -21.33
C ASP A 373 14.16 -15.79 -19.93
N CYS A 374 14.61 -17.01 -19.61
CA CYS A 374 14.26 -17.71 -18.39
C CYS A 374 15.37 -18.70 -18.02
N LYS A 375 16.09 -18.42 -16.93
CA LYS A 375 17.19 -19.25 -16.42
C LYS A 375 16.73 -20.23 -15.34
N LEU A 376 15.67 -19.85 -14.62
CA LEU A 376 15.03 -20.61 -13.56
C LEU A 376 13.55 -20.24 -13.60
N VAL A 377 12.66 -21.24 -13.66
CA VAL A 377 11.21 -21.00 -13.80
C VAL A 377 10.61 -20.63 -12.45
N THR A 378 10.00 -19.45 -12.37
CA THR A 378 9.42 -18.86 -11.16
C THR A 378 7.89 -18.77 -11.23
N THR A 379 7.25 -18.36 -10.14
CA THR A 379 5.82 -17.99 -10.14
C THR A 379 5.51 -16.82 -11.08
N GLY A 380 6.47 -15.91 -11.27
CA GLY A 380 6.35 -14.77 -12.18
C GLY A 380 6.30 -15.16 -13.67
N ASP A 381 6.73 -16.38 -14.00
CA ASP A 381 6.78 -16.89 -15.37
C ASP A 381 5.46 -17.56 -15.82
N ILE A 382 4.47 -17.72 -14.93
CA ILE A 382 3.16 -18.30 -15.26
C ILE A 382 2.35 -17.26 -16.05
N PRO A 383 2.14 -17.44 -17.37
CA PRO A 383 1.55 -16.40 -18.21
C PRO A 383 0.02 -16.38 -18.09
N LEU A 384 -0.51 -15.58 -17.17
CA LEU A 384 -1.96 -15.45 -16.93
C LEU A 384 -2.71 -14.72 -18.06
N GLU A 385 -2.00 -14.12 -19.01
CA GLU A 385 -2.57 -13.65 -20.28
C GLU A 385 -3.02 -14.81 -21.19
N ASP A 386 -2.42 -16.00 -21.06
CA ASP A 386 -2.81 -17.21 -21.78
C ASP A 386 -4.18 -17.71 -21.27
N ALA A 387 -5.17 -17.79 -22.16
CA ALA A 387 -6.53 -18.17 -21.80
C ALA A 387 -6.63 -19.59 -21.21
N THR A 388 -5.81 -20.54 -21.69
CA THR A 388 -5.79 -21.92 -21.20
C THR A 388 -5.26 -22.00 -19.78
N ILE A 389 -4.17 -21.29 -19.49
CA ILE A 389 -3.59 -21.23 -18.13
C ILE A 389 -4.48 -20.43 -17.19
N ARG A 390 -5.04 -19.31 -17.65
CA ARG A 390 -5.97 -18.49 -16.87
C ARG A 390 -7.21 -19.28 -16.48
N ASP A 391 -7.85 -19.97 -17.43
CA ASP A 391 -9.05 -20.78 -17.16
C ASP A 391 -8.74 -21.94 -16.18
N ALA A 392 -7.58 -22.56 -16.34
CA ALA A 392 -7.10 -23.62 -15.46
C ALA A 392 -6.86 -23.17 -14.01
N LEU A 393 -6.52 -21.91 -13.79
CA LEU A 393 -6.26 -21.31 -12.47
C LEU A 393 -7.48 -20.52 -11.94
N THR A 394 -8.56 -20.44 -12.71
CA THR A 394 -9.81 -19.76 -12.33
C THR A 394 -10.99 -20.73 -12.37
N SER A 395 -11.69 -20.82 -13.51
CA SER A 395 -12.93 -21.58 -13.67
C SER A 395 -12.78 -23.03 -13.24
N GLN A 396 -11.67 -23.66 -13.60
CA GLN A 396 -11.44 -25.08 -13.27
C GLN A 396 -11.14 -25.31 -11.79
N LEU A 397 -10.86 -24.25 -11.03
CA LEU A 397 -10.66 -24.27 -9.58
C LEU A 397 -11.85 -23.73 -8.79
N ASP A 398 -12.99 -23.46 -9.44
CA ASP A 398 -14.12 -22.69 -8.88
C ASP A 398 -13.69 -21.32 -8.34
N LYS A 399 -12.74 -20.68 -9.02
CA LYS A 399 -12.24 -19.33 -8.73
C LYS A 399 -12.51 -18.36 -9.89
N SER A 400 -13.58 -18.58 -10.65
CA SER A 400 -13.97 -17.72 -11.79
C SER A 400 -14.20 -16.27 -11.38
N GLU A 401 -14.58 -16.02 -10.12
CA GLU A 401 -14.78 -14.70 -9.54
C GLU A 401 -13.51 -13.82 -9.55
N TYR A 402 -12.32 -14.43 -9.61
CA TYR A 402 -11.04 -13.71 -9.72
C TYR A 402 -10.73 -13.20 -11.13
N ILE A 403 -11.53 -13.53 -12.14
CA ILE A 403 -11.22 -13.20 -13.53
C ILE A 403 -11.02 -11.69 -13.75
N ASN A 404 -11.77 -10.87 -13.02
CA ASN A 404 -11.66 -9.40 -13.09
C ASN A 404 -10.34 -8.90 -12.50
N ALA A 405 -9.89 -9.49 -11.39
CA ALA A 405 -8.60 -9.20 -10.78
C ALA A 405 -7.45 -9.54 -11.74
N ILE A 406 -7.53 -10.68 -12.41
CA ILE A 406 -6.51 -11.10 -13.38
C ILE A 406 -6.47 -10.16 -14.57
N ASN A 407 -7.60 -9.98 -15.26
CA ASN A 407 -7.65 -9.21 -16.50
C ASN A 407 -7.23 -7.76 -16.26
N THR A 408 -7.70 -7.16 -15.17
CA THR A 408 -7.46 -5.74 -14.89
C THR A 408 -6.11 -5.51 -14.24
N ASP A 409 -5.84 -6.12 -13.08
CA ASP A 409 -4.69 -5.75 -12.29
C ASP A 409 -3.46 -6.57 -12.70
N VAL A 410 -3.60 -7.89 -12.82
CA VAL A 410 -2.46 -8.79 -13.07
C VAL A 410 -1.96 -8.73 -14.51
N VAL A 411 -2.85 -8.48 -15.47
CA VAL A 411 -2.51 -8.40 -16.90
C VAL A 411 -2.42 -6.94 -17.36
N GLU A 412 -3.52 -6.17 -17.34
CA GLU A 412 -3.54 -4.83 -17.95
C GLU A 412 -2.68 -3.81 -17.19
N LYS A 413 -2.92 -3.61 -15.89
CA LYS A 413 -2.21 -2.58 -15.11
C LYS A 413 -0.76 -2.96 -14.82
N ALA A 414 -0.48 -4.22 -14.45
CA ALA A 414 0.89 -4.66 -14.24
C ALA A 414 1.76 -4.44 -15.49
N LYS A 415 1.22 -4.76 -16.68
CA LYS A 415 1.89 -4.48 -17.95
C LYS A 415 2.12 -2.98 -18.18
N LYS A 416 1.11 -2.13 -17.92
CA LYS A 416 1.24 -0.67 -18.05
C LYS A 416 2.33 -0.10 -17.14
N ILE A 417 2.41 -0.61 -15.92
CA ILE A 417 3.47 -0.25 -14.96
C ILE A 417 4.84 -0.62 -15.54
N ASP A 418 4.99 -1.81 -16.11
CA ASP A 418 6.24 -2.28 -16.73
C ASP A 418 6.61 -1.53 -18.03
N GLU A 419 5.65 -1.07 -18.82
CA GLU A 419 5.89 -0.29 -20.04
C GLU A 419 6.60 1.05 -19.76
N SER A 420 6.40 1.61 -18.57
CA SER A 420 7.05 2.86 -18.14
C SER A 420 8.48 2.67 -17.58
N ARG A 421 8.97 1.42 -17.52
CA ARG A 421 10.22 1.07 -16.82
C ARG A 421 11.22 0.30 -17.68
N ASN A 422 12.50 0.48 -17.34
CA ASN A 422 13.60 -0.29 -17.93
C ASN A 422 13.63 -1.73 -17.41
N VAL A 423 13.33 -1.94 -16.12
CA VAL A 423 13.25 -3.26 -15.50
C VAL A 423 11.77 -3.61 -15.31
N LYS A 424 11.33 -4.69 -15.96
CA LYS A 424 9.92 -5.09 -16.06
C LYS A 424 9.61 -6.23 -15.08
N ILE A 425 9.17 -5.87 -13.88
CA ILE A 425 8.97 -6.83 -12.79
C ILE A 425 7.56 -6.80 -12.23
N ALA A 426 6.73 -5.81 -12.59
CA ALA A 426 5.37 -5.68 -12.10
C ALA A 426 4.49 -6.85 -12.51
N GLU A 427 4.57 -7.34 -13.75
CA GLU A 427 3.85 -8.56 -14.15
C GLU A 427 4.26 -9.78 -13.30
N ARG A 428 5.57 -9.92 -13.00
CA ARG A 428 6.08 -11.04 -12.17
C ARG A 428 5.58 -10.95 -10.73
N ILE A 429 5.55 -9.75 -10.15
CA ILE A 429 5.00 -9.48 -8.82
C ILE A 429 3.51 -9.84 -8.79
N ALA A 430 2.72 -9.32 -9.74
CA ALA A 430 1.27 -9.50 -9.76
C ALA A 430 0.88 -10.98 -9.96
N ARG A 431 1.54 -11.69 -10.89
CA ARG A 431 1.35 -13.14 -11.08
C ARG A 431 1.66 -13.91 -9.81
N THR A 432 2.76 -13.59 -9.13
CA THR A 432 3.17 -14.26 -7.89
C THR A 432 2.16 -14.06 -6.76
N ILE A 433 1.71 -12.82 -6.54
CA ILE A 433 0.69 -12.53 -5.51
C ILE A 433 -0.61 -13.27 -5.84
N TYR A 434 -1.03 -13.30 -7.11
CA TYR A 434 -2.25 -14.01 -7.52
C TYR A 434 -2.16 -15.52 -7.26
N ILE A 435 -1.09 -16.18 -7.73
CA ILE A 435 -0.89 -17.61 -7.53
C ILE A 435 -0.84 -17.95 -6.04
N TYR A 436 -0.17 -17.11 -5.24
CA TYR A 436 -0.13 -17.28 -3.79
C TYR A 436 -1.51 -17.10 -3.13
N SER A 437 -2.39 -16.28 -3.71
CA SER A 437 -3.76 -16.06 -3.21
C SER A 437 -4.69 -17.27 -3.45
N LEU A 438 -4.27 -18.24 -4.28
CA LEU A 438 -5.04 -19.46 -4.56
C LEU A 438 -4.87 -20.48 -3.43
N ILE A 439 -5.84 -20.51 -2.52
CA ILE A 439 -5.95 -21.49 -1.44
C ILE A 439 -7.41 -21.90 -1.21
N ALA A 440 -7.65 -23.10 -0.67
CA ALA A 440 -8.99 -23.56 -0.30
C ALA A 440 -9.55 -22.86 0.96
N ALA A 441 -8.66 -22.32 1.82
CA ALA A 441 -9.04 -21.71 3.09
C ALA A 441 -9.98 -20.50 2.91
N ALA A 442 -10.95 -20.38 3.82
CA ALA A 442 -11.90 -19.26 3.86
C ALA A 442 -11.23 -17.90 4.14
N LYS A 443 -10.09 -17.91 4.85
CA LYS A 443 -9.24 -16.74 5.05
C LYS A 443 -7.96 -16.90 4.24
N ILE A 444 -7.74 -15.97 3.30
CA ILE A 444 -6.50 -15.93 2.52
C ILE A 444 -5.40 -15.36 3.43
N SER A 445 -4.34 -16.12 3.65
CA SER A 445 -3.08 -15.56 4.13
C SER A 445 -2.32 -14.99 2.94
N GLY A 446 -1.96 -13.71 2.98
CA GLY A 446 -1.25 -13.04 1.89
C GLY A 446 0.25 -13.33 1.88
N ILE A 447 0.93 -12.92 0.81
CA ILE A 447 2.38 -13.08 0.63
C ILE A 447 3.12 -11.84 1.16
N ARG A 448 4.25 -12.03 1.84
CA ARG A 448 5.08 -10.93 2.35
C ARG A 448 6.08 -10.42 1.30
N PRO A 449 6.52 -9.15 1.34
CA PRO A 449 7.52 -8.60 0.43
C PRO A 449 8.78 -9.45 0.28
N ALA A 450 9.35 -9.96 1.39
CA ALA A 450 10.53 -10.82 1.36
C ALA A 450 10.31 -12.11 0.56
N GLN A 451 9.12 -12.72 0.66
CA GLN A 451 8.76 -13.91 -0.11
C GLN A 451 8.55 -13.57 -1.58
N ILE A 452 7.95 -12.41 -1.90
CA ILE A 452 7.83 -11.94 -3.29
C ILE A 452 9.24 -11.76 -3.89
N LYS A 453 10.14 -11.07 -3.18
CA LYS A 453 11.54 -10.85 -3.60
C LYS A 453 12.23 -12.19 -3.89
N LEU A 454 12.14 -13.16 -2.97
CA LEU A 454 12.69 -14.50 -3.16
C LEU A 454 12.07 -15.21 -4.38
N ALA A 455 10.76 -15.09 -4.57
CA ALA A 455 10.03 -15.81 -5.61
C ALA A 455 10.35 -15.34 -7.03
N ILE A 456 10.70 -14.07 -7.25
CA ILE A 456 10.79 -13.48 -8.60
C ILE A 456 12.12 -12.82 -8.97
N CYS A 457 12.98 -12.48 -8.01
CA CYS A 457 14.21 -11.76 -8.34
C CYS A 457 15.20 -12.65 -9.09
N HIS A 458 15.70 -12.17 -10.23
CA HIS A 458 16.75 -12.81 -11.00
C HIS A 458 18.13 -12.27 -10.61
N VAL A 459 19.17 -13.03 -10.94
CA VAL A 459 20.56 -12.66 -10.67
C VAL A 459 20.89 -11.29 -11.27
N GLY A 460 21.33 -10.36 -10.42
CA GLY A 460 21.71 -9.00 -10.79
C GLY A 460 20.58 -7.96 -10.76
N GLU A 461 19.35 -8.37 -10.48
CA GLU A 461 18.25 -7.43 -10.20
C GLU A 461 18.41 -6.83 -8.79
N ASP A 462 17.82 -5.66 -8.56
CA ASP A 462 17.79 -5.03 -7.24
C ASP A 462 16.46 -5.36 -6.55
N PRO A 463 16.45 -6.11 -5.43
CA PRO A 463 15.22 -6.46 -4.72
C PRO A 463 14.43 -5.26 -4.22
N ASP A 464 15.04 -4.09 -4.01
CA ASP A 464 14.35 -2.91 -3.50
C ASP A 464 13.39 -2.29 -4.53
N LEU A 465 13.58 -2.60 -5.82
CA LEU A 465 12.60 -2.26 -6.86
C LEU A 465 11.24 -2.88 -6.58
N VAL A 466 11.18 -4.05 -5.93
CA VAL A 466 9.91 -4.70 -5.58
C VAL A 466 9.09 -3.83 -4.64
N ASP A 467 9.71 -3.18 -3.64
CA ASP A 467 8.97 -2.40 -2.65
C ASP A 467 8.35 -1.14 -3.27
N GLY A 468 9.10 -0.44 -4.12
CA GLY A 468 8.59 0.74 -4.83
C GLY A 468 7.42 0.39 -5.76
N ILE A 469 7.48 -0.77 -6.42
CA ILE A 469 6.40 -1.24 -7.30
C ILE A 469 5.19 -1.70 -6.51
N LEU A 470 5.38 -2.35 -5.36
CA LEU A 470 4.26 -2.72 -4.47
C LEU A 470 3.50 -1.48 -3.99
N GLN A 471 4.20 -0.40 -3.64
CA GLN A 471 3.56 0.86 -3.24
C GLN A 471 2.74 1.48 -4.39
N GLU A 472 3.22 1.40 -5.62
CA GLU A 472 2.46 1.86 -6.79
C GLU A 472 1.24 0.96 -7.04
N MET A 473 1.41 -0.37 -6.97
CA MET A 473 0.31 -1.32 -7.09
C MET A 473 -0.76 -1.09 -6.01
N GLU A 474 -0.39 -0.79 -4.76
CA GLU A 474 -1.33 -0.44 -3.69
C GLU A 474 -2.22 0.77 -4.06
N ARG A 475 -1.68 1.72 -4.82
CA ARG A 475 -2.40 2.93 -5.26
C ARG A 475 -3.27 2.68 -6.50
N GLU A 476 -2.78 1.86 -7.44
CA GLU A 476 -3.40 1.71 -8.76
C GLU A 476 -4.31 0.47 -8.87
N PHE A 477 -3.99 -0.63 -8.20
CA PHE A 477 -4.68 -1.91 -8.37
C PHE A 477 -6.06 -1.88 -7.68
N TRP A 478 -7.05 -2.50 -8.29
CA TRP A 478 -8.43 -2.47 -7.81
C TRP A 478 -8.75 -3.64 -6.87
N TYR A 479 -8.15 -4.80 -7.10
CA TYR A 479 -8.42 -6.06 -6.44
C TYR A 479 -7.28 -6.49 -5.52
N LEU A 480 -6.13 -5.81 -5.58
CA LEU A 480 -5.05 -6.01 -4.62
C LEU A 480 -5.47 -5.53 -3.22
N ARG A 481 -5.10 -6.30 -2.21
CA ARG A 481 -5.28 -5.99 -0.80
C ARG A 481 -3.97 -6.15 -0.05
N LYS A 482 -3.87 -5.38 1.02
CA LYS A 482 -2.78 -5.43 1.98
C LYS A 482 -3.36 -5.50 3.38
N GLU A 483 -3.09 -6.59 4.08
CA GLU A 483 -3.39 -6.73 5.51
C GLU A 483 -2.06 -6.82 6.27
N GLY A 484 -1.77 -5.82 7.10
CA GLY A 484 -0.46 -5.70 7.74
C GLY A 484 0.66 -5.55 6.70
N ASN A 485 1.51 -6.57 6.57
CA ASN A 485 2.60 -6.62 5.58
C ASN A 485 2.41 -7.77 4.58
N GLU A 486 1.18 -8.23 4.39
CA GLU A 486 0.84 -9.35 3.51
C GLU A 486 -0.08 -8.88 2.38
N TYR A 487 0.23 -9.30 1.15
CA TYR A 487 -0.48 -8.92 -0.07
C TYR A 487 -1.26 -10.11 -0.62
N TYR A 488 -2.47 -9.86 -1.09
CA TYR A 488 -3.27 -10.88 -1.78
C TYR A 488 -4.26 -10.22 -2.73
N PHE A 489 -4.68 -10.95 -3.76
CA PHE A 489 -5.82 -10.55 -4.57
C PHE A 489 -7.11 -11.00 -3.91
N TRP A 490 -8.14 -10.16 -4.01
CA TRP A 490 -9.48 -10.46 -3.53
C TRP A 490 -10.52 -10.28 -4.65
N ILE A 491 -11.66 -10.94 -4.49
CA ILE A 491 -12.75 -10.93 -5.48
C ILE A 491 -13.39 -9.54 -5.56
N GLU A 492 -13.61 -8.89 -4.40
CA GLU A 492 -14.27 -7.60 -4.36
C GLU A 492 -13.31 -6.45 -4.66
N PRO A 493 -13.72 -5.48 -5.50
CA PRO A 493 -12.92 -4.30 -5.77
C PRO A 493 -12.77 -3.43 -4.51
N GLY A 494 -11.63 -2.76 -4.41
CA GLY A 494 -11.24 -1.91 -3.29
C GLY A 494 -11.58 -0.45 -3.47
N ILE A 495 -11.10 0.33 -2.51
CA ILE A 495 -11.32 1.78 -2.44
C ILE A 495 -10.86 2.46 -3.73
N ASN A 496 -9.73 2.03 -4.31
CA ASN A 496 -9.20 2.55 -5.58
C ASN A 496 -10.22 2.50 -6.71
N LYS A 497 -10.95 1.38 -6.84
CA LYS A 497 -11.99 1.22 -7.87
C LYS A 497 -13.19 2.11 -7.59
N VAL A 498 -13.63 2.18 -6.34
CA VAL A 498 -14.76 3.04 -5.94
C VAL A 498 -14.45 4.51 -6.26
N ILE A 499 -13.27 5.00 -5.88
CA ILE A 499 -12.82 6.37 -6.21
C ILE A 499 -12.79 6.56 -7.73
N GLN A 500 -12.23 5.61 -8.48
CA GLN A 500 -12.13 5.71 -9.93
C GLN A 500 -13.49 5.74 -10.64
N ASP A 501 -14.47 5.00 -10.13
CA ASP A 501 -15.84 5.02 -10.65
C ASP A 501 -16.46 6.39 -10.39
N TYR A 502 -16.34 6.93 -9.17
CA TYR A 502 -16.86 8.26 -8.84
C TYR A 502 -16.16 9.40 -9.58
N LYS A 503 -14.85 9.29 -9.90
CA LYS A 503 -14.15 10.29 -10.74
C LYS A 503 -14.85 10.55 -12.06
N ARG A 504 -15.49 9.52 -12.65
CA ARG A 504 -16.25 9.64 -13.91
C ARG A 504 -17.61 10.30 -13.73
N GLU A 505 -18.12 10.35 -12.50
CA GLU A 505 -19.40 10.94 -12.12
C GLU A 505 -19.27 12.35 -11.53
N VAL A 506 -18.04 12.84 -11.30
CA VAL A 506 -17.82 14.21 -10.80
C VAL A 506 -18.17 15.21 -11.91
N THR A 507 -19.04 16.17 -11.59
CA THR A 507 -19.45 17.23 -12.52
C THR A 507 -18.48 18.42 -12.48
N GLU A 508 -18.46 19.21 -13.56
CA GLU A 508 -17.65 20.44 -13.61
C GLU A 508 -18.10 21.49 -12.55
N GLU A 509 -19.38 21.47 -12.16
CA GLU A 509 -19.90 22.32 -11.09
C GLU A 509 -19.33 21.92 -9.72
N GLU A 510 -19.24 20.63 -9.43
CA GLU A 510 -18.63 20.11 -8.20
C GLU A 510 -17.14 20.47 -8.11
N ILE A 511 -16.43 20.38 -9.24
CA ILE A 511 -15.02 20.80 -9.35
C ILE A 511 -14.91 22.29 -9.05
N LYS A 512 -15.69 23.13 -9.73
CA LYS A 512 -15.68 24.59 -9.54
C LYS A 512 -15.96 24.99 -8.09
N ASN A 513 -16.98 24.39 -7.46
CA ASN A 513 -17.33 24.67 -6.07
C ASN A 513 -16.24 24.24 -5.10
N THR A 514 -15.60 23.09 -5.35
CA THR A 514 -14.49 22.58 -4.53
C THR A 514 -13.27 23.50 -4.61
N VAL A 515 -12.89 23.93 -5.82
CA VAL A 515 -11.81 24.90 -6.04
C VAL A 515 -12.13 26.23 -5.35
N LEU A 516 -13.33 26.76 -5.53
CA LEU A 516 -13.77 28.01 -4.90
C LEU A 516 -13.68 27.94 -3.37
N ASN A 517 -14.14 26.85 -2.75
CA ASN A 517 -14.07 26.67 -1.30
C ASN A 517 -12.63 26.60 -0.80
N THR A 518 -11.74 25.89 -1.51
CA THR A 518 -10.31 25.86 -1.18
C THR A 518 -9.70 27.25 -1.29
N LEU A 519 -9.97 27.99 -2.36
CA LEU A 519 -9.46 29.36 -2.52
C LEU A 519 -10.00 30.31 -1.46
N LYS A 520 -11.27 30.19 -1.05
CA LYS A 520 -11.84 30.97 0.08
C LYS A 520 -11.11 30.72 1.40
N SER A 521 -10.56 29.52 1.60
CA SER A 521 -9.74 29.24 2.78
C SER A 521 -8.34 29.88 2.70
N LEU A 522 -7.83 30.08 1.48
CA LEU A 522 -6.51 30.63 1.18
C LEU A 522 -6.49 32.16 1.08
N PHE A 523 -7.54 32.77 0.52
CA PHE A 523 -7.71 34.23 0.43
C PHE A 523 -8.70 34.70 1.49
N LYS A 524 -8.16 35.28 2.57
CA LYS A 524 -8.97 35.90 3.63
C LYS A 524 -8.95 37.42 3.51
N ASP A 525 -10.02 38.06 3.94
CA ASP A 525 -10.03 39.52 4.07
C ASP A 525 -8.89 39.98 4.99
N SER A 526 -8.30 41.11 4.66
CA SER A 526 -7.34 41.82 5.50
C SER A 526 -7.90 43.20 5.83
N GLY A 527 -7.42 43.85 6.89
CA GLY A 527 -7.98 45.11 7.38
C GLY A 527 -8.15 46.22 6.32
N HIS A 528 -7.39 46.17 5.22
CA HIS A 528 -7.45 47.13 4.11
C HIS A 528 -7.93 46.54 2.78
N PHE A 529 -7.91 45.21 2.62
CA PHE A 529 -8.32 44.54 1.39
C PHE A 529 -9.47 43.56 1.63
N LYS A 530 -10.56 43.76 0.89
CA LYS A 530 -11.68 42.83 0.80
C LYS A 530 -11.50 41.90 -0.40
N VAL A 531 -11.62 40.60 -0.18
CA VAL A 531 -11.57 39.59 -1.25
C VAL A 531 -12.95 39.47 -1.89
N VAL A 532 -12.99 39.47 -3.22
CA VAL A 532 -14.21 39.39 -4.02
C VAL A 532 -14.10 38.22 -4.98
N TRP A 533 -15.15 37.41 -5.06
CA TRP A 533 -15.19 36.18 -5.86
C TRP A 533 -16.09 36.31 -7.10
N ASP A 534 -17.06 37.21 -7.04
CA ASP A 534 -17.98 37.49 -8.14
C ASP A 534 -17.65 38.88 -8.74
N PRO A 535 -17.34 38.98 -10.04
CA PRO A 535 -17.10 40.28 -10.66
C PRO A 535 -18.29 41.25 -10.54
N TYR A 536 -19.53 40.76 -10.37
CA TYR A 536 -20.72 41.60 -10.15
C TYR A 536 -20.76 42.27 -8.76
N GLU A 537 -19.99 41.78 -7.80
CA GLU A 537 -19.83 42.38 -6.46
C GLU A 537 -18.77 43.49 -6.42
N LEU A 538 -18.11 43.78 -7.56
CA LEU A 538 -17.13 44.85 -7.67
C LEU A 538 -17.79 46.22 -7.81
N ASP A 539 -18.39 46.72 -6.74
CA ASP A 539 -18.91 48.09 -6.68
C ASP A 539 -17.79 49.15 -6.79
N ASP A 540 -18.19 50.42 -6.86
CA ASP A 540 -17.31 51.57 -7.01
C ASP A 540 -17.54 52.57 -5.86
N ASP A 541 -17.84 52.08 -4.64
CA ASP A 541 -18.19 52.94 -3.49
C ASP A 541 -17.56 52.52 -2.14
N SER A 542 -16.63 51.56 -2.10
CA SER A 542 -16.02 51.17 -0.81
C SER A 542 -14.75 51.91 -0.45
N ASP A 543 -14.64 52.32 0.81
CA ASP A 543 -13.39 52.79 1.42
C ASP A 543 -12.25 51.75 1.42
N ASN A 544 -12.56 50.47 1.23
CA ASN A 544 -11.57 49.39 1.19
C ASN A 544 -11.02 49.16 -0.22
N LEU A 545 -9.77 48.68 -0.28
CA LEU A 545 -9.20 48.10 -1.50
C LEU A 545 -9.82 46.71 -1.74
N ARG A 546 -9.80 46.26 -2.99
CA ARG A 546 -10.39 44.98 -3.39
C ARG A 546 -9.39 44.08 -4.08
N ILE A 547 -9.47 42.79 -3.76
CA ILE A 547 -8.80 41.73 -4.50
C ILE A 547 -9.89 40.88 -5.15
N PHE A 548 -10.07 41.03 -6.45
CA PHE A 548 -10.90 40.12 -7.23
C PHE A 548 -10.12 38.86 -7.58
N VAL A 549 -10.59 37.69 -7.16
CA VAL A 549 -9.97 36.40 -7.49
C VAL A 549 -10.81 35.72 -8.57
N SER A 550 -10.32 35.73 -9.81
CA SER A 550 -10.96 35.04 -10.93
C SER A 550 -10.64 33.57 -10.92
N LEU A 551 -11.66 32.70 -11.03
CA LEU A 551 -11.47 31.25 -11.15
C LEU A 551 -10.93 30.80 -12.51
N ASN A 552 -10.93 31.69 -13.50
CA ASN A 552 -10.47 31.42 -14.86
C ASN A 552 -9.31 32.34 -15.24
N PRO A 553 -8.42 31.93 -16.17
CA PRO A 553 -7.42 32.80 -16.73
C PRO A 553 -8.07 34.02 -17.39
N LEU A 554 -7.39 35.17 -17.37
CA LEU A 554 -7.90 36.41 -17.92
C LEU A 554 -6.95 36.96 -18.98
N THR A 555 -7.53 37.51 -20.06
CA THR A 555 -6.78 38.27 -21.07
C THR A 555 -6.59 39.72 -20.62
N LYS A 556 -5.62 40.42 -21.21
CA LYS A 556 -5.38 41.85 -20.95
C LYS A 556 -6.66 42.68 -21.15
N ASP A 557 -7.41 42.43 -22.22
CA ASP A 557 -8.65 43.15 -22.51
C ASP A 557 -9.74 42.91 -21.45
N ASN A 558 -9.86 41.69 -20.93
CA ASN A 558 -10.81 41.40 -19.86
C ASN A 558 -10.43 42.10 -18.55
N ILE A 559 -9.13 42.14 -18.24
CA ILE A 559 -8.62 42.83 -17.04
C ILE A 559 -8.86 44.33 -17.16
N GLU A 560 -8.55 44.93 -18.31
CA GLU A 560 -8.77 46.35 -18.56
C GLU A 560 -10.26 46.69 -18.40
N LYS A 561 -11.14 45.88 -18.98
CA LYS A 561 -12.59 46.03 -18.84
C LYS A 561 -13.05 45.98 -17.38
N ILE A 562 -12.56 45.01 -16.60
CA ILE A 562 -12.87 44.88 -15.16
C ILE A 562 -12.42 46.12 -14.38
N MET A 563 -11.24 46.67 -14.71
CA MET A 563 -10.66 47.83 -14.04
C MET A 563 -11.19 49.18 -14.51
N GLU A 564 -11.82 49.26 -15.69
CA GLU A 564 -12.38 50.49 -16.24
C GLU A 564 -13.87 50.65 -16.06
N GLN A 565 -14.63 49.54 -16.00
CA GLN A 565 -16.09 49.58 -16.08
C GLN A 565 -16.75 48.95 -14.85
N LEU A 566 -17.92 49.49 -14.50
CA LEU A 566 -18.81 48.88 -13.51
C LEU A 566 -19.40 47.57 -14.05
N PRO A 567 -19.58 46.55 -13.21
CA PRO A 567 -20.03 45.23 -13.66
C PRO A 567 -21.39 45.30 -14.37
N GLY A 568 -21.53 44.62 -15.51
CA GLY A 568 -22.78 44.57 -16.27
C GLY A 568 -23.19 45.89 -16.94
N SER A 569 -22.31 46.88 -17.02
CA SER A 569 -22.59 48.17 -17.67
C SER A 569 -21.38 48.73 -18.41
N GLU A 570 -21.59 49.70 -19.30
CA GLU A 570 -20.50 50.49 -19.92
C GLU A 570 -20.13 51.72 -19.08
N LYS A 571 -20.70 51.87 -17.87
CA LYS A 571 -20.39 53.01 -17.01
C LYS A 571 -18.95 52.92 -16.52
N PRO A 572 -18.12 53.96 -16.71
CA PRO A 572 -16.75 53.94 -16.24
C PRO A 572 -16.70 53.99 -14.71
N ARG A 573 -15.73 53.30 -14.12
CA ARG A 573 -15.38 53.42 -12.70
C ARG A 573 -14.79 54.79 -12.42
N VAL A 574 -15.20 55.37 -11.30
CA VAL A 574 -14.65 56.56 -10.69
C VAL A 574 -13.36 56.21 -9.95
N TYR A 575 -13.39 55.21 -9.05
CA TYR A 575 -12.23 54.85 -8.23
C TYR A 575 -11.38 53.77 -8.88
N LYS A 576 -10.78 54.12 -10.03
CA LYS A 576 -9.95 53.24 -10.86
C LYS A 576 -8.67 52.71 -10.19
N ASN A 577 -8.32 53.24 -9.02
CA ASN A 577 -7.12 52.86 -8.26
C ASN A 577 -7.46 52.17 -6.92
N THR A 578 -8.40 51.22 -6.94
CA THR A 578 -8.84 50.49 -5.73
C THR A 578 -8.90 48.97 -5.91
N LEU A 579 -8.60 48.46 -7.10
CA LEU A 579 -8.80 47.07 -7.48
C LEU A 579 -7.49 46.37 -7.85
N VAL A 580 -7.35 45.15 -7.36
CA VAL A 580 -6.33 44.17 -7.74
C VAL A 580 -7.05 42.94 -8.27
N VAL A 581 -6.56 42.37 -9.36
CA VAL A 581 -7.11 41.14 -9.95
C VAL A 581 -6.08 40.03 -9.83
N VAL A 582 -6.47 38.89 -9.27
CA VAL A 582 -5.66 37.68 -9.16
C VAL A 582 -6.35 36.57 -9.97
N PHE A 583 -5.59 35.81 -10.74
CA PHE A 583 -6.13 34.77 -11.62
C PHE A 583 -5.12 33.64 -11.83
N PRO A 584 -5.58 32.44 -12.25
CA PRO A 584 -4.69 31.30 -12.42
C PRO A 584 -3.87 31.38 -13.70
N ASP A 585 -2.69 30.76 -13.68
CA ASP A 585 -1.99 30.33 -14.89
C ASP A 585 -2.80 29.25 -15.61
N GLU A 586 -2.87 29.33 -16.94
CA GLU A 586 -3.72 28.47 -17.77
C GLU A 586 -3.31 26.99 -17.70
N TRP A 587 -2.01 26.70 -17.71
CA TRP A 587 -1.51 25.32 -17.70
C TRP A 587 -1.67 24.66 -16.33
N GLN A 588 -1.45 25.43 -15.27
CA GLN A 588 -1.57 24.94 -13.90
C GLN A 588 -3.02 24.78 -13.45
N LEU A 589 -3.98 25.43 -14.11
CA LEU A 589 -5.40 25.28 -13.80
C LEU A 589 -5.91 23.85 -14.07
N GLU A 590 -5.38 23.16 -15.08
CA GLU A 590 -5.77 21.77 -15.36
C GLU A 590 -5.35 20.82 -14.22
N GLU A 591 -4.20 21.09 -13.59
CA GLU A 591 -3.76 20.38 -12.39
C GLU A 591 -4.75 20.60 -11.22
N VAL A 592 -5.13 21.85 -10.98
CA VAL A 592 -6.11 22.21 -9.95
C VAL A 592 -7.45 21.48 -10.17
N LYS A 593 -7.93 21.42 -11.42
CA LYS A 593 -9.14 20.68 -11.77
C LYS A 593 -9.00 19.18 -11.53
N ARG A 594 -7.83 18.60 -11.82
CA ARG A 594 -7.55 17.18 -11.58
C ARG A 594 -7.58 16.85 -10.09
N GLU A 595 -6.87 17.63 -9.27
CA GLU A 595 -6.84 17.44 -7.80
C GLU A 595 -8.21 17.69 -7.17
N ALA A 596 -8.97 18.68 -7.66
CA ALA A 596 -10.34 18.91 -7.21
C ALA A 596 -11.27 17.73 -7.54
N ARG A 597 -11.10 17.13 -8.73
CA ARG A 597 -11.85 15.92 -9.13
C ARG A 597 -11.54 14.74 -8.22
N GLU A 598 -10.29 14.59 -7.78
CA GLU A 598 -9.89 13.59 -6.77
C GLU A 598 -10.66 13.79 -5.46
N VAL A 599 -10.61 15.01 -4.91
CA VAL A 599 -11.30 15.36 -3.65
C VAL A 599 -12.80 15.09 -3.74
N CYS A 600 -13.45 15.49 -4.84
CA CYS A 600 -14.87 15.22 -5.06
C CYS A 600 -15.16 13.71 -5.10
N ALA A 601 -14.35 12.94 -5.83
CA ALA A 601 -14.56 11.50 -5.96
C ALA A 601 -14.39 10.77 -4.62
N ILE A 602 -13.39 11.15 -3.81
CA ILE A 602 -13.19 10.59 -2.47
C ILE A 602 -14.36 10.92 -1.54
N LYS A 603 -14.86 12.18 -1.56
CA LYS A 603 -16.04 12.58 -0.77
C LYS A 603 -17.29 11.79 -1.16
N LYS A 604 -17.49 11.50 -2.46
CA LYS A 604 -18.58 10.62 -2.90
C LYS A 604 -18.37 9.18 -2.44
N ALA A 605 -17.14 8.67 -2.49
CA ALA A 605 -16.79 7.33 -2.06
C ALA A 605 -17.06 7.07 -0.57
N GLU A 606 -16.90 8.06 0.31
CA GLU A 606 -17.30 7.95 1.73
C GLU A 606 -18.79 7.64 1.91
N GLY A 607 -19.62 8.03 0.94
CA GLY A 607 -21.06 7.78 0.91
C GLY A 607 -21.46 6.38 0.40
N ASP A 608 -20.53 5.60 -0.15
CA ASP A 608 -20.80 4.34 -0.85
C ASP A 608 -21.19 3.20 0.11
N SER A 609 -22.24 2.45 -0.24
CA SER A 609 -22.74 1.32 0.56
C SER A 609 -21.73 0.17 0.70
N ARG A 610 -20.78 0.02 -0.23
CA ARG A 610 -19.69 -0.97 -0.20
C ARG A 610 -18.59 -0.62 0.82
N ILE A 611 -18.55 0.63 1.26
CA ILE A 611 -17.49 1.17 2.13
C ILE A 611 -18.01 1.42 3.55
N LYS A 612 -19.22 1.98 3.67
CA LYS A 612 -19.86 2.34 4.94
C LYS A 612 -19.82 1.28 6.06
N PRO A 613 -19.92 -0.03 5.79
CA PRO A 613 -19.88 -1.04 6.84
C PRO A 613 -18.49 -1.22 7.50
N ASP A 614 -17.41 -0.81 6.83
CA ASP A 614 -16.04 -1.14 7.22
C ASP A 614 -15.28 0.09 7.77
N LYS A 615 -15.08 0.11 9.09
CA LYS A 615 -14.38 1.19 9.79
C LYS A 615 -12.93 1.38 9.33
N THR A 616 -12.27 0.32 8.86
CA THR A 616 -10.88 0.41 8.39
C THR A 616 -10.82 1.13 7.05
N LYS A 617 -11.72 0.80 6.12
CA LYS A 617 -11.86 1.50 4.82
C LYS A 617 -12.26 2.96 4.99
N ILE A 618 -13.13 3.28 5.97
CA ILE A 618 -13.49 4.67 6.28
C ILE A 618 -12.26 5.45 6.77
N LYS A 619 -11.43 4.85 7.62
CA LYS A 619 -10.19 5.50 8.08
C LYS A 619 -9.24 5.75 6.90
N GLU A 620 -9.02 4.74 6.06
CA GLU A 620 -8.16 4.87 4.87
C GLU A 620 -8.65 5.96 3.92
N LEU A 621 -9.96 6.04 3.66
CA LEU A 621 -10.55 7.11 2.84
C LEU A 621 -10.33 8.50 3.43
N ARG A 622 -10.46 8.66 4.75
CA ARG A 622 -10.19 9.96 5.40
C ARG A 622 -8.74 10.37 5.29
N ASP A 623 -7.82 9.43 5.45
CA ASP A 623 -6.39 9.68 5.30
C ASP A 623 -6.08 10.13 3.86
N ARG A 624 -6.66 9.43 2.86
CA ARG A 624 -6.57 9.84 1.44
C ARG A 624 -7.25 11.18 1.15
N LEU A 625 -8.37 11.47 1.79
CA LEU A 625 -9.07 12.74 1.62
C LEU A 625 -8.20 13.90 2.11
N ASN A 626 -7.58 13.75 3.28
CA ASN A 626 -6.66 14.76 3.82
C ASN A 626 -5.46 14.99 2.90
N GLU A 627 -4.89 13.92 2.33
CA GLU A 627 -3.80 14.03 1.35
C GLU A 627 -4.27 14.75 0.07
N ALA A 628 -5.41 14.37 -0.49
CA ALA A 628 -5.98 15.00 -1.69
C ALA A 628 -6.34 16.48 -1.46
N GLU A 629 -6.89 16.84 -0.30
CA GLU A 629 -7.16 18.24 0.06
C GLU A 629 -5.86 19.05 0.21
N GLY A 630 -4.79 18.42 0.74
CA GLY A 630 -3.45 19.00 0.78
C GLY A 630 -2.87 19.26 -0.61
N ASN A 631 -2.97 18.28 -1.51
CA ASN A 631 -2.51 18.40 -2.90
C ASN A 631 -3.29 19.48 -3.67
N LEU A 632 -4.62 19.52 -3.52
CA LEU A 632 -5.45 20.57 -4.10
C LEU A 632 -5.05 21.96 -3.57
N THR A 633 -4.76 22.07 -2.27
CA THR A 633 -4.31 23.33 -1.67
C THR A 633 -2.99 23.80 -2.28
N ALA A 634 -2.02 22.89 -2.44
CA ALA A 634 -0.74 23.18 -3.06
C ALA A 634 -0.87 23.56 -4.56
N ALA A 635 -1.74 22.85 -5.29
CA ALA A 635 -2.05 23.15 -6.68
C ALA A 635 -2.67 24.55 -6.83
N CYS A 636 -3.65 24.90 -5.98
CA CYS A 636 -4.26 26.24 -5.96
C CYS A 636 -3.22 27.34 -5.66
N GLN A 637 -2.34 27.13 -4.69
CA GLN A 637 -1.28 28.10 -4.38
C GLN A 637 -0.29 28.28 -5.52
N SER A 638 -0.05 27.23 -6.30
CA SER A 638 0.86 27.27 -7.44
C SER A 638 0.20 27.93 -8.65
N ALA A 639 -1.09 27.66 -8.90
CA ALA A 639 -1.81 28.16 -10.06
C ALA A 639 -2.18 29.65 -9.94
N PHE A 640 -2.66 30.11 -8.78
CA PHE A 640 -3.20 31.47 -8.60
C PHE A 640 -2.11 32.51 -8.31
N VAL A 641 -1.18 32.64 -9.25
CA VAL A 641 0.01 33.49 -9.15
C VAL A 641 -0.01 34.71 -10.07
N LYS A 642 -0.91 34.80 -11.05
CA LYS A 642 -1.00 35.97 -11.92
C LYS A 642 -1.75 37.09 -11.22
N ILE A 643 -1.20 38.29 -11.26
CA ILE A 643 -1.74 39.48 -10.61
C ILE A 643 -1.75 40.66 -11.59
N ALA A 644 -2.82 41.43 -11.61
CA ALA A 644 -2.91 42.67 -12.36
C ALA A 644 -3.40 43.81 -11.46
N TYR A 645 -2.78 44.97 -11.63
CA TYR A 645 -3.05 46.21 -10.91
C TYR A 645 -2.49 47.39 -11.72
N PRO A 646 -2.96 48.63 -11.50
CA PRO A 646 -2.42 49.79 -12.20
C PRO A 646 -1.01 50.13 -11.71
N LYS A 647 -0.03 50.29 -12.59
CA LYS A 647 1.36 50.59 -12.21
C LYS A 647 1.52 52.03 -11.73
N VAL A 648 2.33 52.23 -10.69
CA VAL A 648 2.68 53.58 -10.20
C VAL A 648 3.44 54.33 -11.30
N GLY A 649 3.13 55.61 -11.52
CA GLY A 649 3.74 56.45 -12.55
C GLY A 649 3.04 56.38 -13.92
N SER A 650 2.99 55.20 -14.55
CA SER A 650 2.38 55.08 -15.89
C SER A 650 0.87 54.86 -15.87
N GLY A 651 0.35 54.16 -14.85
CA GLY A 651 -1.05 53.78 -14.76
C GLY A 651 -1.44 52.60 -15.65
N ASP A 652 -0.49 52.03 -16.40
CA ASP A 652 -0.71 50.87 -17.26
C ASP A 652 -1.06 49.63 -16.44
N ILE A 653 -1.82 48.73 -17.05
CA ILE A 653 -2.19 47.45 -16.47
C ILE A 653 -1.58 46.35 -17.34
N ASP A 654 -0.52 45.74 -16.84
CA ASP A 654 0.04 44.51 -17.41
C ASP A 654 0.06 43.45 -16.32
N PRO A 655 -0.42 42.23 -16.61
CA PRO A 655 -0.31 41.13 -15.67
C PRO A 655 1.14 40.82 -15.33
N GLU A 656 1.42 40.66 -14.04
CA GLU A 656 2.67 40.18 -13.49
C GLU A 656 2.45 38.84 -12.80
N GLU A 657 3.54 38.17 -12.45
CA GLU A 657 3.51 36.92 -11.69
C GLU A 657 4.07 37.17 -10.29
N ILE A 658 3.33 36.70 -9.29
CA ILE A 658 3.77 36.73 -7.89
C ILE A 658 4.89 35.70 -7.76
N ILE A 659 6.13 36.17 -7.62
CA ILE A 659 7.30 35.30 -7.51
C ILE A 659 7.24 34.55 -6.18
N LEU A 660 7.07 33.21 -6.25
CA LEU A 660 6.98 32.32 -5.09
C LEU A 660 8.34 32.08 -4.40
N TYR A 661 9.44 32.49 -5.00
CA TYR A 661 10.80 32.22 -4.54
C TYR A 661 11.68 33.47 -4.58
N ASP A 662 11.65 34.30 -3.53
CA ASP A 662 12.77 35.22 -3.32
C ASP A 662 13.85 34.51 -2.49
N LYS A 663 15.07 34.45 -3.05
CA LYS A 663 16.22 33.75 -2.48
C LYS A 663 16.97 34.61 -1.47
N LYS A 664 16.58 35.87 -1.23
CA LYS A 664 17.42 36.79 -0.45
C LYS A 664 16.86 37.37 0.84
N ASP A 665 15.56 37.49 1.10
CA ASP A 665 15.14 38.03 2.40
C ASP A 665 13.74 37.56 2.84
N ASP A 666 13.62 37.43 4.16
CA ASP A 666 12.45 37.09 4.98
C ASP A 666 11.93 35.64 5.03
N LYS A 667 12.28 34.94 6.12
CA LYS A 667 11.59 33.73 6.62
C LYS A 667 10.07 33.92 6.76
N LYS A 668 9.58 35.15 6.94
CA LYS A 668 8.16 35.49 7.09
C LYS A 668 7.33 35.28 5.82
N SER A 669 7.91 35.43 4.63
CA SER A 669 7.18 35.23 3.35
C SER A 669 6.89 33.75 3.06
N ARG A 670 7.72 32.85 3.59
CA ARG A 670 7.57 31.38 3.46
C ARG A 670 6.47 30.80 4.35
N GLU A 671 6.03 31.53 5.37
CA GLU A 671 5.10 31.03 6.40
C GLU A 671 3.65 31.51 6.24
N SER A 672 3.36 32.53 5.42
CA SER A 672 1.97 32.96 5.23
C SER A 672 1.20 31.92 4.43
N LYS A 673 0.31 31.19 5.11
CA LYS A 673 -0.72 30.32 4.50
C LYS A 673 -1.80 31.13 3.77
N ASN A 674 -1.86 32.43 4.00
CA ASN A 674 -2.84 33.37 3.46
C ASN A 674 -2.31 34.01 2.16
N LEU A 675 -2.95 33.71 1.02
CA LEU A 675 -2.58 34.27 -0.28
C LEU A 675 -2.85 35.79 -0.37
N THR A 676 -3.81 36.31 0.40
CA THR A 676 -4.06 37.76 0.48
C THR A 676 -2.83 38.51 0.99
N GLU A 677 -2.17 38.01 2.04
CA GLU A 677 -0.95 38.63 2.59
C GLU A 677 0.21 38.59 1.58
N ARG A 678 0.27 37.56 0.74
CA ARG A 678 1.27 37.47 -0.34
C ARG A 678 1.02 38.51 -1.41
N VAL A 679 -0.24 38.70 -1.82
CA VAL A 679 -0.63 39.78 -2.74
C VAL A 679 -0.25 41.14 -2.17
N ILE A 680 -0.56 41.40 -0.90
CA ILE A 680 -0.22 42.67 -0.23
C ILE A 680 1.30 42.86 -0.19
N SER A 681 2.06 41.86 0.22
CA SER A 681 3.52 41.92 0.28
C SER A 681 4.14 42.19 -1.09
N PHE A 682 3.61 41.55 -2.14
CA PHE A 682 4.01 41.80 -3.52
C PHE A 682 3.73 43.25 -3.93
N LEU A 683 2.53 43.76 -3.67
CA LEU A 683 2.17 45.16 -3.97
C LEU A 683 3.04 46.16 -3.19
N THR A 684 3.37 45.87 -1.94
CA THR A 684 4.31 46.69 -1.13
C THR A 684 5.70 46.70 -1.75
N SER A 685 6.22 45.54 -2.17
CA SER A 685 7.54 45.43 -2.81
C SER A 685 7.63 46.23 -4.13
N LYS A 686 6.50 46.32 -4.85
CA LYS A 686 6.36 47.11 -6.08
C LYS A 686 6.09 48.59 -5.82
N GLY A 687 6.03 48.99 -4.54
CA GLY A 687 5.71 50.34 -4.11
C GLY A 687 4.26 50.76 -4.38
N LYS A 688 3.40 49.82 -4.83
CA LYS A 688 1.99 50.07 -5.13
C LYS A 688 1.16 50.18 -3.87
N PHE A 689 1.43 49.41 -2.82
CA PHE A 689 0.74 49.53 -1.53
C PHE A 689 1.63 50.25 -0.51
N ARG A 690 1.07 51.21 0.23
CA ARG A 690 1.79 52.03 1.21
C ARG A 690 0.97 52.20 2.50
N ASP A 691 1.59 51.86 3.63
CA ASP A 691 1.00 52.09 4.97
C ASP A 691 1.11 53.55 5.43
N SER A 692 2.12 54.27 4.93
CA SER A 692 2.35 55.69 5.20
C SER A 692 2.75 56.43 3.92
N LEU A 693 2.50 57.74 3.91
CA LEU A 693 2.89 58.63 2.83
C LEU A 693 3.87 59.68 3.35
N SER A 694 4.79 60.11 2.48
CA SER A 694 5.60 61.30 2.75
C SER A 694 4.81 62.56 2.41
N VAL A 695 5.24 63.69 2.97
CA VAL A 695 4.66 65.00 2.65
C VAL A 695 4.78 65.29 1.15
N GLU A 696 5.94 64.97 0.57
CA GLU A 696 6.23 65.13 -0.85
C GLU A 696 5.28 64.29 -1.73
N SER A 697 4.92 63.07 -1.31
CA SER A 697 3.97 62.21 -2.05
C SER A 697 2.59 62.85 -2.23
N ILE A 698 2.17 63.73 -1.30
CA ILE A 698 0.90 64.46 -1.41
C ILE A 698 1.05 65.73 -2.25
N ILE A 699 2.12 66.50 -2.04
CA ILE A 699 2.34 67.78 -2.74
C ILE A 699 2.66 67.58 -4.21
N ASP A 700 3.49 66.59 -4.54
CA ASP A 700 3.96 66.35 -5.89
C ASP A 700 2.98 65.53 -6.75
N ALA A 701 1.87 65.05 -6.16
CA ALA A 701 0.79 64.49 -6.95
C ALA A 701 0.23 65.54 -7.92
N ASP A 702 0.24 65.25 -9.23
CA ASP A 702 -0.04 66.21 -10.30
C ASP A 702 -1.26 67.10 -10.03
N TYR A 703 -2.38 66.51 -9.61
CA TYR A 703 -3.60 67.25 -9.31
C TYR A 703 -3.42 68.19 -8.11
N THR A 704 -2.90 67.69 -6.98
CA THR A 704 -2.65 68.51 -5.78
C THR A 704 -1.72 69.67 -6.11
N LYS A 705 -0.63 69.40 -6.85
CA LYS A 705 0.34 70.40 -7.28
C LYS A 705 -0.30 71.47 -8.16
N ASN A 706 -1.06 71.05 -9.16
CA ASN A 706 -1.74 71.96 -10.08
C ASN A 706 -2.80 72.81 -9.36
N GLN A 707 -3.53 72.21 -8.44
CA GLN A 707 -4.60 72.88 -7.71
C GLN A 707 -4.05 73.85 -6.64
N LEU A 708 -2.96 73.48 -5.95
CA LEU A 708 -2.18 74.42 -5.12
C LEU A 708 -1.59 75.57 -5.95
N ASN A 709 -1.13 75.31 -7.18
CA ASN A 709 -0.59 76.35 -8.05
C ASN A 709 -1.67 77.31 -8.58
N LYS A 710 -2.83 76.77 -8.96
CA LYS A 710 -3.94 77.51 -9.57
C LYS A 710 -4.76 78.29 -8.53
N ASP A 711 -5.29 77.59 -7.54
CA ASP A 711 -6.27 78.13 -6.60
C ASP A 711 -5.65 78.51 -5.25
N GLY A 712 -4.43 78.01 -4.98
CA GLY A 712 -3.70 78.31 -3.75
C GLY A 712 -4.03 77.38 -2.58
N TYR A 713 -4.99 76.48 -2.74
CA TYR A 713 -5.43 75.53 -1.72
C TYR A 713 -6.03 74.26 -2.35
N VAL A 714 -6.13 73.18 -1.57
CA VAL A 714 -6.76 71.89 -1.95
C VAL A 714 -7.46 71.29 -0.73
N ALA A 715 -8.67 70.76 -0.89
CA ALA A 715 -9.37 70.07 0.19
C ALA A 715 -8.70 68.72 0.52
N VAL A 716 -8.61 68.38 1.81
CA VAL A 716 -7.97 67.12 2.26
C VAL A 716 -8.71 65.90 1.69
N ARG A 717 -10.05 65.95 1.62
CA ARG A 717 -10.86 64.90 0.98
C ARG A 717 -10.59 64.76 -0.52
N GLU A 718 -10.34 65.84 -1.25
CA GLU A 718 -9.98 65.76 -2.67
C GLU A 718 -8.65 65.05 -2.90
N ILE A 719 -7.69 65.21 -1.97
CA ILE A 719 -6.42 64.50 -2.01
C ILE A 719 -6.65 63.00 -1.78
N TYR A 720 -7.48 62.61 -0.81
CA TYR A 720 -7.81 61.20 -0.60
C TYR A 720 -8.51 60.57 -1.81
N ASP A 721 -9.48 61.28 -2.39
CA ASP A 721 -10.16 60.88 -3.62
C ASP A 721 -9.20 60.72 -4.80
N LEU A 722 -8.22 61.63 -4.93
CA LEU A 722 -7.21 61.57 -5.97
C LEU A 722 -6.45 60.25 -5.93
N PHE A 723 -5.98 59.82 -4.76
CA PHE A 723 -5.25 58.55 -4.61
C PHE A 723 -6.11 57.33 -4.97
N ARG A 724 -7.44 57.42 -4.85
CA ARG A 724 -8.37 56.35 -5.26
C ARG A 724 -8.77 56.41 -6.73
N LYS A 725 -8.70 57.59 -7.37
CA LYS A 725 -9.10 57.81 -8.77
C LYS A 725 -7.92 57.68 -9.74
N ASP A 726 -6.74 58.17 -9.40
CA ASP A 726 -5.56 58.19 -10.27
C ASP A 726 -4.77 56.88 -10.20
N ARG A 727 -4.79 56.12 -11.30
CA ARG A 727 -4.07 54.84 -11.47
C ARG A 727 -2.56 54.94 -11.24
N ARG A 728 -1.99 56.12 -11.46
CA ARG A 728 -0.55 56.37 -11.37
C ARG A 728 -0.06 56.48 -9.92
N LEU A 729 -0.98 56.59 -8.95
CA LEU A 729 -0.65 56.74 -7.54
C LEU A 729 -0.66 55.39 -6.79
N PRO A 730 0.04 55.27 -5.65
CA PRO A 730 -0.02 54.07 -4.82
C PRO A 730 -1.40 53.93 -4.14
N PHE A 731 -1.80 52.69 -3.86
CA PHE A 731 -2.82 52.36 -2.88
C PHE A 731 -2.36 52.78 -1.48
N ILE A 732 -3.28 53.37 -0.72
CA ILE A 732 -3.07 53.77 0.66
C ILE A 732 -3.82 52.81 1.58
N ALA A 733 -3.16 52.36 2.65
CA ALA A 733 -3.76 51.45 3.63
C ALA A 733 -5.03 52.07 4.26
N SER A 734 -4.97 53.34 4.62
CA SER A 734 -6.14 54.06 5.13
C SER A 734 -6.00 55.56 4.89
N GLY A 735 -7.12 56.28 4.98
CA GLY A 735 -7.10 57.75 4.93
C GLY A 735 -6.25 58.40 6.04
N LYS A 736 -5.90 57.67 7.10
CA LYS A 736 -4.95 58.13 8.12
C LYS A 736 -3.58 58.50 7.51
N ALA A 737 -3.13 57.79 6.48
CA ALA A 737 -1.86 58.11 5.81
C ALA A 737 -1.87 59.52 5.20
N ILE A 738 -3.02 59.97 4.67
CA ILE A 738 -3.20 61.32 4.12
C ILE A 738 -3.23 62.35 5.26
N ILE A 739 -3.98 62.07 6.33
CA ILE A 739 -4.08 62.95 7.50
C ILE A 739 -2.72 63.14 8.18
N ASP A 740 -1.97 62.06 8.38
CA ASP A 740 -0.68 62.10 9.06
C ASP A 740 0.37 62.85 8.21
N ALA A 741 0.44 62.60 6.90
CA ALA A 741 1.31 63.34 6.00
C ALA A 741 0.90 64.83 5.86
N ALA A 742 -0.41 65.14 5.88
CA ALA A 742 -0.88 66.52 5.95
C ALA A 742 -0.46 67.21 7.25
N ARG A 743 -0.63 66.54 8.40
CA ARG A 743 -0.22 67.04 9.72
C ARG A 743 1.29 67.30 9.76
N GLU A 744 2.09 66.37 9.24
CA GLU A 744 3.53 66.50 9.14
C GLU A 744 3.95 67.67 8.23
N GLY A 745 3.29 67.82 7.07
CA GLY A 745 3.58 68.92 6.15
C GLY A 745 3.30 70.31 6.72
N VAL A 746 2.26 70.45 7.54
CA VAL A 746 1.98 71.70 8.27
C VAL A 746 3.05 71.98 9.31
N ALA A 747 3.41 70.97 10.12
CA ALA A 747 4.43 71.10 11.16
C ALA A 747 5.81 71.46 10.57
N ASN A 748 6.14 70.89 9.40
CA ASN A 748 7.40 71.12 8.69
C ASN A 748 7.36 72.34 7.76
N SER A 749 6.33 73.20 7.85
CA SER A 749 6.17 74.43 7.07
C SER A 749 6.20 74.24 5.55
N LYS A 750 5.77 73.08 5.06
CA LYS A 750 5.67 72.78 3.61
C LYS A 750 4.44 73.43 2.99
N PHE A 751 3.35 73.52 3.76
CA PHE A 751 2.09 74.20 3.42
C PHE A 751 1.34 74.60 4.71
N GLY A 752 0.35 75.47 4.62
CA GLY A 752 -0.56 75.79 5.72
C GLY A 752 -1.80 74.89 5.75
N TYR A 753 -2.54 74.90 6.87
CA TYR A 753 -3.83 74.22 7.00
C TYR A 753 -4.89 75.15 7.58
N THR A 754 -6.10 75.10 7.03
CA THR A 754 -7.27 75.80 7.57
C THR A 754 -8.53 74.95 7.47
N LYS A 755 -9.46 75.12 8.41
CA LYS A 755 -10.80 74.52 8.31
C LYS A 755 -11.74 75.33 7.41
N THR A 756 -11.49 76.62 7.25
CA THR A 756 -12.33 77.55 6.48
C THR A 756 -11.46 78.47 5.63
N LEU A 757 -11.88 78.70 4.37
CA LEU A 757 -11.17 79.53 3.42
C LEU A 757 -11.46 81.03 3.64
N GLU A 758 -11.01 81.56 4.78
CA GLU A 758 -11.08 82.99 5.09
C GLU A 758 -9.86 83.72 4.50
N ARG A 759 -10.08 84.82 3.75
CA ARG A 759 -9.03 85.62 3.13
C ARG A 759 -8.81 86.94 3.86
N ILE A 760 -7.54 87.26 4.16
CA ILE A 760 -7.07 88.53 4.72
C ILE A 760 -5.91 89.02 3.85
N ASP A 761 -6.00 90.23 3.30
CA ASP A 761 -5.00 90.85 2.41
C ASP A 761 -4.51 89.95 1.25
N GLY A 762 -5.44 89.21 0.62
CA GLY A 762 -5.14 88.33 -0.50
C GLY A 762 -4.46 87.00 -0.11
N ARG A 763 -4.26 86.73 1.18
CA ARG A 763 -3.76 85.46 1.73
C ARG A 763 -4.84 84.77 2.57
N TYR A 764 -4.71 83.47 2.81
CA TYR A 764 -5.63 82.67 3.61
C TYR A 764 -5.19 82.61 5.08
N LYS A 765 -6.13 82.81 6.01
CA LYS A 765 -5.89 82.57 7.44
C LYS A 765 -5.72 81.07 7.67
N ALA A 766 -4.47 80.64 7.88
CA ALA A 766 -4.11 79.22 8.01
C ALA A 766 -2.95 79.03 9.00
N VAL A 767 -2.88 77.86 9.62
CA VAL A 767 -1.79 77.48 10.53
C VAL A 767 -0.64 76.87 9.73
N ILE A 768 0.59 77.32 9.98
CA ILE A 768 1.82 76.76 9.40
C ILE A 768 2.92 76.71 10.47
N GLY A 769 3.78 75.69 10.44
CA GLY A 769 4.90 75.52 11.37
C GLY A 769 4.51 75.11 12.80
N LYS A 770 3.26 74.69 13.03
CA LYS A 770 2.73 74.23 14.32
C LYS A 770 2.01 72.89 14.15
N LYS A 771 1.92 72.11 15.23
CA LYS A 771 1.09 70.89 15.24
C LYS A 771 -0.39 71.26 15.13
N VAL A 772 -1.11 70.58 14.24
CA VAL A 772 -2.54 70.81 13.98
C VAL A 772 -3.34 69.50 13.98
N SER A 773 -4.65 69.60 14.26
CA SER A 773 -5.59 68.53 13.93
C SER A 773 -6.11 68.76 12.51
N VAL A 774 -5.79 67.82 11.61
CA VAL A 774 -6.25 67.83 10.23
C VAL A 774 -7.54 67.03 10.13
N ASP A 775 -8.57 67.63 9.55
CA ASP A 775 -9.89 67.05 9.32
C ASP A 775 -10.13 66.91 7.81
N TRP A 776 -11.00 65.98 7.41
CA TRP A 776 -11.31 65.70 6.00
C TRP A 776 -11.91 66.89 5.26
N ASP A 777 -12.69 67.72 5.95
CA ASP A 777 -13.36 68.89 5.37
C ASP A 777 -12.47 70.16 5.42
N GLY A 778 -11.22 70.03 5.87
CA GLY A 778 -10.23 71.10 5.87
C GLY A 778 -9.44 71.22 4.56
N TYR A 779 -8.60 72.24 4.49
CA TYR A 779 -7.86 72.62 3.29
C TYR A 779 -6.37 72.77 3.58
N ILE A 780 -5.54 72.21 2.70
CA ILE A 780 -4.12 72.50 2.61
C ILE A 780 -3.93 73.75 1.75
N VAL A 781 -3.13 74.71 2.21
CA VAL A 781 -2.91 76.02 1.58
C VAL A 781 -1.45 76.19 1.21
N ARG A 782 -1.17 76.70 0.01
CA ARG A 782 0.19 76.98 -0.46
C ARG A 782 0.89 77.97 0.48
N LYS A 783 2.13 77.67 0.88
CA LYS A 783 2.84 78.37 1.97
C LYS A 783 2.97 79.89 1.80
N ASP A 784 3.13 80.39 0.58
CA ASP A 784 3.25 81.81 0.23
C ASP A 784 1.92 82.58 0.34
N LEU A 785 0.81 81.85 0.38
CA LEU A 785 -0.54 82.38 0.53
C LEU A 785 -1.06 82.24 1.96
N VAL A 786 -0.21 81.90 2.93
CA VAL A 786 -0.62 81.81 4.34
C VAL A 786 -0.50 83.18 5.02
N TYR A 787 -1.58 83.62 5.65
CA TYR A 787 -1.61 84.74 6.59
C TYR A 787 -1.58 84.18 8.02
N THR A 788 -0.51 84.49 8.74
CA THR A 788 -0.41 84.29 10.18
C THR A 788 -0.57 85.63 10.87
N GLU A 789 -1.50 85.76 11.82
CA GLU A 789 -1.58 86.95 12.68
C GLU A 789 -0.22 87.11 13.39
N LEU A 790 0.48 88.22 13.11
CA LEU A 790 1.66 88.63 13.85
C LEU A 790 1.22 88.90 15.30
N GLU A 791 1.64 88.06 16.24
CA GLU A 791 1.58 88.39 17.66
C GLU A 791 2.38 89.69 17.89
N ALA A 792 1.71 90.73 18.39
CA ALA A 792 2.33 91.98 18.78
C ALA A 792 3.38 91.72 19.86
N VAL A 793 4.65 91.88 19.51
CA VAL A 793 5.77 91.88 20.44
C VAL A 793 5.65 93.08 21.38
N LYS A 794 5.47 92.83 22.67
CA LYS A 794 5.89 93.74 23.75
C LYS A 794 7.13 93.16 24.44
N ASP A 795 8.30 93.66 24.01
CA ASP A 795 9.47 93.97 24.86
C ASP A 795 8.98 94.78 26.09
N LYS A 796 9.53 94.79 27.32
CA LYS A 796 10.87 94.59 27.92
C LYS A 796 10.62 94.59 29.45
N THR A 797 11.42 94.04 30.36
CA THR A 797 12.86 94.25 30.63
C THR A 797 13.32 93.10 31.54
N THR A 798 14.34 92.31 31.19
CA THR A 798 15.80 92.50 31.31
C THR A 798 16.31 92.56 32.75
N GLU A 799 17.09 91.56 33.16
CA GLU A 799 18.44 91.79 33.71
C GLU A 799 19.29 90.50 33.68
N LEU A 800 20.44 90.61 33.01
CA LEU A 800 21.61 89.73 33.06
C LEU A 800 22.46 90.14 34.29
N ILE A 801 23.31 89.37 34.98
CA ILE A 801 24.53 88.62 34.59
C ILE A 801 25.00 87.79 35.82
N GLU A 802 25.51 86.58 35.56
CA GLU A 802 26.53 85.72 36.24
C GLU A 802 26.88 85.79 37.76
N TRP A 803 26.80 84.59 38.38
CA TRP A 803 27.81 83.82 39.17
C TRP A 803 28.22 84.20 40.64
N TYR A 804 27.75 83.35 41.60
CA TYR A 804 28.28 82.89 42.93
C TYR A 804 28.65 83.91 44.07
N PRO A 805 28.73 83.50 45.36
CA PRO A 805 27.87 82.63 46.21
C PRO A 805 27.62 83.18 47.66
N ARG A 806 26.91 82.39 48.52
CA ARG A 806 26.79 82.46 50.01
C ARG A 806 25.92 83.62 50.56
N GLU A 807 25.20 83.56 51.69
CA GLU A 807 25.18 82.68 52.87
C GLU A 807 23.88 82.88 53.69
N GLY A 808 23.49 81.85 54.48
CA GLY A 808 22.67 81.95 55.71
C GLY A 808 21.14 81.91 55.51
N VAL A 809 20.35 81.05 56.18
CA VAL A 809 20.44 80.41 57.50
C VAL A 809 19.54 79.15 57.42
N GLY A 810 19.82 77.95 57.90
CA GLY A 810 20.80 77.45 58.87
C GLY A 810 20.04 76.53 59.86
N ALA A 811 20.29 75.22 59.78
CA ALA A 811 20.13 74.18 60.83
C ALA A 811 20.14 72.79 60.12
N SER A 812 21.26 72.15 59.77
CA SER A 812 22.43 71.62 60.52
C SER A 812 22.29 70.15 60.91
N THR A 813 23.36 69.38 60.65
CA THR A 813 23.64 67.95 60.99
C THR A 813 22.88 66.94 60.10
N ASP A 814 23.47 65.88 59.55
CA ASP A 814 24.78 65.24 59.68
C ASP A 814 25.03 64.41 58.41
N ASP A 815 26.27 63.99 58.18
CA ASP A 815 26.73 63.11 57.10
C ASP A 815 25.86 61.85 56.90
N SER A 816 25.56 61.47 55.65
CA SER A 816 25.75 60.10 55.14
C SER A 816 25.17 59.90 53.73
N GLN A 817 25.84 59.04 52.95
CA GLN A 817 25.45 58.42 51.68
C GLN A 817 23.93 58.22 51.49
N ASP A 818 23.40 58.50 50.28
CA ASP A 818 22.34 57.63 49.72
C ASP A 818 22.11 57.82 48.21
N SER A 819 21.85 56.68 47.57
CA SER A 819 21.70 56.42 46.14
C SER A 819 20.43 57.00 45.51
N TRP A 820 20.50 57.50 44.27
CA TRP A 820 19.32 57.68 43.45
C TRP A 820 18.85 56.33 42.90
N THR A 821 17.82 55.79 43.52
CA THR A 821 17.14 54.53 43.17
C THR A 821 16.44 54.66 41.83
N ILE A 822 16.83 53.84 40.85
CA ILE A 822 16.03 53.58 39.65
C ILE A 822 14.73 52.94 40.13
N LEU A 823 13.58 53.57 39.84
CA LEU A 823 12.27 52.89 39.92
C LEU A 823 12.22 51.82 38.83
N VAL A 824 12.72 50.62 39.15
CA VAL A 824 12.53 49.40 38.36
C VAL A 824 11.08 48.98 38.58
N GLU A 825 10.29 48.87 37.51
CA GLU A 825 8.97 48.22 37.59
C GLU A 825 9.14 46.82 38.21
N PRO A 826 8.36 46.43 39.22
CA PRO A 826 8.55 45.14 39.89
C PRO A 826 8.35 43.99 38.91
N GLU A 827 9.41 43.23 38.61
CA GLU A 827 9.32 42.00 37.84
C GLU A 827 8.75 40.88 38.71
N HIS A 828 7.66 40.25 38.25
CA HIS A 828 7.07 39.10 38.94
C HIS A 828 7.82 37.83 38.51
N ARG A 829 8.36 37.09 39.49
CA ARG A 829 9.12 35.85 39.24
C ARG A 829 8.36 34.65 39.76
N TYR A 830 8.25 33.64 38.91
CA TYR A 830 7.61 32.37 39.22
C TYR A 830 8.58 31.24 38.93
N SER A 831 8.63 30.26 39.83
CA SER A 831 9.46 29.07 39.71
C SER A 831 8.61 27.81 39.81
N VAL A 832 8.82 26.88 38.88
CA VAL A 832 8.12 25.60 38.84
C VAL A 832 9.14 24.49 38.89
N SER A 833 9.12 23.67 39.94
CA SER A 833 10.02 22.53 40.07
C SER A 833 9.60 21.37 39.17
N ILE A 834 10.56 20.75 38.49
CA ILE A 834 10.36 19.67 37.53
C ILE A 834 11.07 18.42 38.05
N THR A 835 10.32 17.33 38.23
CA THR A 835 10.84 16.08 38.83
C THR A 835 10.62 14.82 37.98
N SER A 836 9.90 14.93 36.86
CA SER A 836 9.66 13.81 35.93
C SER A 836 9.54 14.27 34.48
N PHE A 837 9.69 13.31 33.55
CA PHE A 837 9.49 13.55 32.13
C PHE A 837 8.05 13.94 31.80
N GLU A 838 7.07 13.34 32.47
CA GLU A 838 5.65 13.63 32.30
C GLU A 838 5.35 15.08 32.69
N MET A 839 5.90 15.53 33.82
CA MET A 839 5.73 16.91 34.30
C MET A 839 6.41 17.92 33.35
N LEU A 840 7.62 17.59 32.86
CA LEU A 840 8.32 18.41 31.88
C LEU A 840 7.52 18.55 30.58
N LYS A 841 6.98 17.45 30.06
CA LYS A 841 6.17 17.45 28.83
C LYS A 841 4.88 18.24 28.99
N ASP A 842 4.20 18.08 30.12
CA ASP A 842 2.98 18.83 30.45
C ASP A 842 3.26 20.33 30.56
N LEU A 843 4.31 20.74 31.27
CA LEU A 843 4.73 22.14 31.37
C LEU A 843 5.09 22.74 30.02
N LEU A 844 5.77 21.99 29.14
CA LEU A 844 6.06 22.45 27.78
C LEU A 844 4.81 22.59 26.90
N ASN A 845 3.71 21.87 27.19
CA ASN A 845 2.43 22.11 26.53
C ASN A 845 1.75 23.37 27.08
N LYS A 846 1.73 23.53 28.40
CA LYS A 846 1.05 24.66 29.07
C LYS A 846 1.76 25.98 28.84
N ILE A 847 3.10 26.01 28.80
CA ILE A 847 3.88 27.24 28.59
C ILE A 847 3.69 27.85 27.19
N LEU A 848 3.34 27.04 26.18
CA LEU A 848 2.96 27.55 24.85
C LEU A 848 1.70 28.42 24.92
N ILE A 849 0.77 28.09 25.82
CA ILE A 849 -0.46 28.84 26.04
C ILE A 849 -0.16 30.08 26.89
N VAL A 850 0.65 29.95 27.94
CA VAL A 850 1.02 31.10 28.79
C VAL A 850 1.84 32.14 28.02
N LYS A 851 2.67 31.74 27.05
CA LYS A 851 3.39 32.67 26.15
C LYS A 851 2.47 33.56 25.32
N THR A 852 1.19 33.24 25.16
CA THR A 852 0.24 34.10 24.43
C THR A 852 -0.41 35.18 25.29
N ILE A 853 -0.17 35.17 26.62
CA ILE A 853 -0.91 36.01 27.59
C ILE A 853 -0.21 37.37 27.88
N GLY A 854 1.01 37.59 27.37
CA GLY A 854 1.70 38.88 27.48
C GLY A 854 3.22 38.77 27.31
N GLU A 855 3.96 39.82 27.67
CA GLU A 855 5.44 39.80 27.71
C GLU A 855 5.94 38.93 28.87
N VAL A 856 6.06 37.63 28.62
CA VAL A 856 6.59 36.63 29.54
C VAL A 856 7.93 36.09 29.02
N LYS A 857 8.94 36.05 29.88
CA LYS A 857 10.27 35.51 29.59
C LYS A 857 10.50 34.23 30.39
N PRO A 858 10.18 33.05 29.81
CA PRO A 858 10.45 31.79 30.48
C PRO A 858 11.86 31.29 30.18
N HIS A 859 12.49 30.72 31.20
CA HIS A 859 13.78 30.06 31.12
C HIS A 859 13.71 28.71 31.83
N LEU A 860 13.96 27.66 31.08
CA LEU A 860 13.97 26.27 31.51
C LEU A 860 15.41 25.83 31.78
N SER A 861 15.67 25.24 32.93
CA SER A 861 16.91 24.53 33.25
C SER A 861 16.57 23.14 33.77
N VAL A 862 16.98 22.08 33.07
CA VAL A 862 16.68 20.69 33.44
C VAL A 862 17.93 19.82 33.33
N SER A 863 18.17 19.03 34.36
CA SER A 863 19.15 17.95 34.39
C SER A 863 18.44 16.59 34.33
N ILE A 864 18.96 15.69 33.51
CA ILE A 864 18.48 14.31 33.36
C ILE A 864 19.66 13.39 33.61
N GLU A 865 19.58 12.55 34.64
CA GLU A 865 20.62 11.60 35.00
C GLU A 865 20.13 10.16 34.75
N SER A 866 20.84 9.41 33.91
CA SER A 866 20.49 8.01 33.62
C SER A 866 21.73 7.19 33.30
N GLY A 867 21.93 6.06 34.00
CA GLY A 867 23.02 5.12 33.69
C GLY A 867 24.45 5.67 33.84
N GLY A 868 24.64 6.78 34.57
CA GLY A 868 25.94 7.47 34.71
C GLY A 868 26.12 8.68 33.78
N ASP A 869 25.23 8.88 32.80
CA ASP A 869 25.21 10.04 31.91
C ASP A 869 24.36 11.17 32.52
N ILE A 870 24.84 12.41 32.42
CA ILE A 870 24.13 13.62 32.86
C ILE A 870 23.91 14.54 31.66
N PHE A 871 22.64 14.77 31.31
CA PHE A 871 22.22 15.72 30.28
C PHE A 871 21.73 17.00 30.95
N SER A 872 22.35 18.14 30.65
CA SER A 872 21.87 19.46 31.08
C SER A 872 21.25 20.20 29.89
N ILE A 873 20.04 20.71 30.09
CA ILE A 873 19.24 21.39 29.07
C ILE A 873 18.87 22.77 29.62
N GLU A 874 19.41 23.82 29.01
CA GLU A 874 19.00 25.20 29.24
C GLU A 874 18.29 25.77 28.00
N SER A 875 17.14 26.42 28.20
CA SER A 875 16.35 26.93 27.08
C SER A 875 15.47 28.11 27.47
N ASN A 876 15.48 29.16 26.63
CA ASN A 876 14.50 30.27 26.70
C ASN A 876 13.14 29.91 26.04
N LEU A 877 12.95 28.63 25.70
CA LEU A 877 11.73 28.07 25.12
C LEU A 877 11.28 28.73 23.79
N ASN A 878 12.20 29.27 22.99
CA ASN A 878 11.87 29.90 21.71
C ASN A 878 11.33 28.91 20.67
N ASP A 879 11.75 27.65 20.74
CA ASP A 879 11.26 26.55 19.90
C ASP A 879 10.90 25.33 20.77
N VAL A 880 9.69 25.38 21.32
CA VAL A 880 9.18 24.37 22.25
C VAL A 880 8.98 23.02 21.56
N ASN A 881 8.63 23.00 20.26
CA ASN A 881 8.38 21.75 19.52
C ASN A 881 9.68 20.98 19.29
N LYS A 882 10.77 21.68 18.91
CA LYS A 882 12.08 21.06 18.79
C LYS A 882 12.59 20.53 20.15
N LEU A 883 12.32 21.26 21.23
CA LEU A 883 12.67 20.83 22.57
C LEU A 883 11.89 19.58 23.01
N LYS A 884 10.59 19.49 22.69
CA LYS A 884 9.78 18.28 22.92
C LYS A 884 10.32 17.07 22.16
N GLN A 885 10.67 17.23 20.88
CA GLN A 885 11.28 16.16 20.09
C GLN A 885 12.61 15.69 20.68
N LEU A 886 13.44 16.62 21.17
CA LEU A 886 14.69 16.29 21.84
C LEU A 886 14.45 15.49 23.13
N ILE A 887 13.50 15.92 23.97
CA ILE A 887 13.15 15.26 25.23
C ILE A 887 12.56 13.87 24.99
N GLU A 888 11.70 13.69 23.98
CA GLU A 888 11.15 12.36 23.63
C GLU A 888 12.26 11.41 23.16
N ARG A 889 13.20 11.87 22.32
CA ARG A 889 14.36 11.04 21.93
C ARG A 889 15.24 10.66 23.12
N ILE A 890 15.46 11.58 24.07
CA ILE A 890 16.21 11.29 25.29
C ILE A 890 15.44 10.28 26.16
N LYS A 891 14.12 10.39 26.27
CA LYS A 891 13.27 9.46 27.01
C LYS A 891 13.23 8.06 26.37
N GLU A 892 13.14 7.98 25.04
CA GLU A 892 13.19 6.71 24.29
C GLU A 892 14.53 5.99 24.49
N ALA A 893 15.64 6.74 24.49
CA ALA A 893 16.97 6.18 24.74
C ALA A 893 17.22 5.85 26.22
N TYR A 894 16.63 6.60 27.15
CA TYR A 894 16.88 6.51 28.60
C TYR A 894 15.58 6.49 29.42
N SER A 895 14.83 5.40 29.30
CA SER A 895 13.49 5.24 29.89
C SER A 895 13.43 5.29 31.43
N GLN A 896 14.56 5.15 32.12
CA GLN A 896 14.68 5.20 33.60
C GLN A 896 15.44 6.44 34.11
N GLY A 897 15.58 7.50 33.31
CA GLY A 897 16.30 8.72 33.71
C GLY A 897 15.61 9.51 34.83
N LYS A 898 16.37 9.89 35.87
CA LYS A 898 15.91 10.81 36.93
C LYS A 898 15.98 12.24 36.41
N VAL A 899 14.85 12.93 36.41
CA VAL A 899 14.74 14.32 35.95
C VAL A 899 14.71 15.25 37.15
N LYS A 900 15.56 16.28 37.14
CA LYS A 900 15.52 17.37 38.12
C LYS A 900 15.75 18.69 37.41
N GLY A 901 14.81 19.62 37.52
CA GLY A 901 14.93 20.92 36.88
C GLY A 901 13.96 21.94 37.44
N GLU A 902 14.00 23.12 36.83
CA GLU A 902 13.16 24.25 37.17
C GLU A 902 12.79 25.02 35.91
N LEU A 903 11.54 25.45 35.84
CA LEU A 903 11.09 26.45 34.89
C LEU A 903 10.91 27.77 35.64
N SER A 904 11.74 28.74 35.32
CA SER A 904 11.61 30.12 35.80
C SER A 904 10.84 30.96 34.80
N ILE A 905 9.96 31.81 35.27
CA ILE A 905 9.12 32.67 34.45
C ILE A 905 9.20 34.09 35.02
N VAL A 906 9.63 35.03 34.19
CA VAL A 906 9.66 36.46 34.55
C VAL A 906 8.61 37.20 33.72
N ALA A 907 7.73 37.94 34.39
CA ALA A 907 6.67 38.71 33.74
C ALA A 907 6.64 40.15 34.28
N ARG A 908 6.29 41.10 33.40
CA ARG A 908 6.10 42.52 33.78
C ARG A 908 4.77 42.78 34.50
N LYS A 909 3.84 41.83 34.47
CA LYS A 909 2.54 41.87 35.15
C LYS A 909 2.36 40.62 35.99
N ASP A 910 1.57 40.71 37.05
CA ASP A 910 1.21 39.54 37.86
C ASP A 910 0.33 38.58 37.05
N ILE A 911 0.86 37.38 36.77
CA ILE A 911 0.17 36.31 36.03
C ILE A 911 -0.19 35.12 36.94
N SER A 912 -0.26 35.34 38.26
CA SER A 912 -0.52 34.27 39.23
C SER A 912 -1.85 33.54 38.97
N GLU A 913 -2.91 34.29 38.65
CA GLU A 913 -4.24 33.73 38.36
C GLU A 913 -4.25 32.94 37.05
N ASP A 914 -3.56 33.45 36.01
CA ASP A 914 -3.44 32.75 34.72
C ASP A 914 -2.70 31.41 34.89
N LEU A 915 -1.56 31.42 35.61
CA LEU A 915 -0.79 30.19 35.86
C LEU A 915 -1.62 29.15 36.63
N GLN A 916 -2.40 29.57 37.63
CA GLN A 916 -3.32 28.68 38.36
C GLN A 916 -4.46 28.16 37.47
N GLN A 917 -5.04 28.99 36.61
CA GLN A 917 -6.10 28.60 35.68
C GLN A 917 -5.64 27.50 34.72
N TYR A 918 -4.38 27.55 34.27
CA TYR A 918 -3.79 26.51 33.42
C TYR A 918 -3.18 25.34 34.21
N GLY A 919 -3.41 25.28 35.53
CA GLY A 919 -2.96 24.19 36.38
C GLY A 919 -1.44 24.06 36.45
N ILE A 920 -0.72 25.20 36.50
CA ILE A 920 0.71 25.27 36.75
C ILE A 920 0.89 25.64 38.23
N ASP A 921 1.46 24.73 39.00
CA ASP A 921 1.81 24.97 40.41
C ASP A 921 3.19 25.65 40.47
N PHE A 922 3.28 26.80 41.14
CA PHE A 922 4.47 27.64 41.14
C PHE A 922 4.79 28.21 42.52
N LYS A 923 6.07 28.51 42.75
CA LYS A 923 6.51 29.35 43.86
C LYS A 923 6.78 30.76 43.34
N ARG A 924 6.11 31.74 43.95
CA ARG A 924 6.32 33.16 43.67
C ARG A 924 7.55 33.65 44.41
N GLY A 925 8.49 34.26 43.69
CA GLY A 925 9.75 34.80 44.19
C GLY A 925 9.68 36.27 44.55
#